data_AF-A0A8H6R762-F1
#
_entry.id   AF-A0A8H6R762-F1
#
_cell.length_a   1.000
_cell.length_b   1.000
_cell.length_c   1.000
_cell.angle_alpha   90.00
_cell.angle_beta   90.00
_cell.angle_gamma   90.00
#
_symmetry.space_group_name_H-M   'P 1'
#
loop_
_entity.id
_entity.type
_entity.pdbx_description
1 polymer ?
#
loop_
_entity_poly.entity_id
_entity_poly.type
_entity_poly.pdbx_seq_one_letter_code
_entity_poly.pdbx_strand_id
1 'polypeptide(L)'
;MTDLLTAVRSKKEGSAEQPLLTAVSTLEGGRVGDTGNEAIQVAADKAHKQDCNSPEEILQVLRSQPDLQTVAAILRRLSDHADPKDFDLAAPGPRQAQIIHALATNVIPMCFDALEQTPRRDLSACLQNLAGISALLARTRLVSESLSSSKQAVASPYELQALLQAARLVLPEKLRLDAIWSNLKKAVADTVKRQLAWKELVNLLGSGKVIATIARAEDVLQKHDQTFHITWLSKGSEYAAWLGTAILNLLDTPDTSVPAATLLSKSFSLGYNQSIVKALMMGFRNKNFSSMLADLPTHSVRQLVEALLQHLSTISTSGDGETEFGGKDVRAVSGFMSWLMDTSEAAKQAITSYLCDPALNSTISISVRAACTAAIAKDASDDLETLFETLLTSFGNHLFINHAPIIQQESLAQVLLLVAGALHRHAPMAVLMIARSSGHMQGVSDRLHASNLRARWLGMIVGTAISSLVDKEGSKMDFGTEDMQTQEARWYLGLVDIEPPVGSLDEFKQFTEMDDIGTKPKHAKKRPIPSERLPIINGKQTFGPVRPPAQTKVVGERVTELDDDSEHDDDDLKPYAKPDDDPEDSDEDATLVNRDKPRPPVYIRDLMRMLRDTEKPDRFQMGIKHAAGLIRRKLNFGGEVRDHAEELALIFCDLQDPFDTDDFDELRIQALIAILLSDIPKMAPWLSLQSFAGDYSLSQRCIMLSALGLAGRETAGLRDQDIELNPALPANDSFPSKRLTGRLHAIYDPKSPPVKRLEAASSLVEHQLIKPLALSAADKATSDLNAVKVRTFSSRLTSDNRTKRKPAPNQLAKVFATAFFYPLVSRYQQELAAYGQGSVFASTPFVQVTFLKTLALLLHASGPTTLQLPEVTTAFWELLLALRVQATSDISILEAVLFSLLTLLEINTEYGGFQHLASENPKQLMETQQWIELVFERTGGGQLVVEGSTEETRVRTLAAGVLMKCREVIEAYQSQLIGVT
;
A
#
# COMPACT_ATOMS: atom_id res chain seq x y z
N MET A 1 -14.83 34.27 -16.59
CA MET A 1 -13.73 34.16 -17.56
C MET A 1 -14.18 34.96 -18.78
N THR A 2 -13.50 36.01 -19.22
CA THR A 2 -12.23 36.63 -18.78
C THR A 2 -12.28 38.11 -19.16
N ASP A 3 -12.26 39.05 -18.21
CA ASP A 3 -12.06 40.50 -18.50
C ASP A 3 -11.92 41.31 -17.19
N LEU A 4 -10.82 41.09 -16.44
CA LEU A 4 -10.43 41.96 -15.31
C LEU A 4 -8.92 41.88 -14.97
N LEU A 5 -8.10 41.41 -15.91
CA LEU A 5 -6.64 41.38 -15.78
C LEU A 5 -6.00 42.05 -16.99
N THR A 6 -5.83 43.38 -16.91
CA THR A 6 -5.12 44.17 -17.92
C THR A 6 -3.61 43.94 -17.78
N ALA A 7 -3.10 42.87 -18.37
CA ALA A 7 -1.66 42.66 -18.52
C ALA A 7 -1.12 43.58 -19.63
N VAL A 8 -0.18 44.46 -19.28
CA VAL A 8 0.55 45.27 -20.27
C VAL A 8 1.43 44.34 -21.10
N ARG A 9 0.99 44.02 -22.32
CA ARG A 9 1.80 43.30 -23.33
C ARG A 9 2.31 44.27 -24.37
N SER A 10 3.63 44.41 -24.43
CA SER A 10 4.35 45.14 -25.48
C SER A 10 4.09 44.52 -26.86
N LYS A 11 3.56 45.31 -27.80
CA LYS A 11 3.39 44.90 -29.20
C LYS A 11 4.69 45.15 -29.97
N LYS A 12 5.17 44.15 -30.71
CA LYS A 12 6.32 44.25 -31.63
C LYS A 12 5.77 44.41 -33.05
N GLU A 13 6.13 45.47 -33.75
CA GLU A 13 5.85 45.66 -35.19
C GLU A 13 6.76 46.76 -35.76
N GLY A 14 7.24 46.58 -37.00
CA GLY A 14 7.78 47.66 -37.84
C GLY A 14 9.23 48.11 -37.59
N SER A 15 10.14 47.75 -38.49
CA SER A 15 11.52 48.23 -38.55
C SER A 15 11.69 49.48 -39.42
N ALA A 16 12.46 50.47 -38.98
CA ALA A 16 13.25 51.37 -39.85
C ALA A 16 14.41 52.05 -39.08
N GLU A 17 15.60 51.52 -39.29
CA GLU A 17 16.94 52.17 -39.30
C GLU A 17 17.50 52.96 -38.10
N GLN A 18 18.84 52.89 -38.01
CA GLN A 18 19.76 53.41 -36.97
C GLN A 18 20.16 54.90 -37.27
N PRO A 19 21.06 55.60 -36.53
CA PRO A 19 21.91 55.22 -35.37
C PRO A 19 21.75 56.23 -34.18
N LEU A 20 22.62 56.43 -33.17
CA LEU A 20 23.98 55.93 -32.82
C LEU A 20 24.16 55.96 -31.28
N LEU A 21 25.17 55.28 -30.74
CA LEU A 21 25.65 55.46 -29.35
C LEU A 21 26.40 56.79 -29.17
N THR A 22 26.29 57.41 -27.99
CA THR A 22 27.36 58.30 -27.48
C THR A 22 27.37 58.32 -25.95
N ALA A 23 28.56 58.23 -25.35
CA ALA A 23 28.77 58.31 -23.90
C ALA A 23 29.67 59.52 -23.58
N VAL A 24 29.33 60.29 -22.54
CA VAL A 24 30.07 61.45 -22.00
C VAL A 24 29.61 61.64 -20.54
N SER A 25 30.41 62.05 -19.56
CA SER A 25 31.82 61.78 -19.21
C SER A 25 32.03 62.25 -17.76
N THR A 26 32.89 61.61 -16.98
CA THR A 26 33.43 62.22 -15.75
C THR A 26 34.38 63.38 -16.11
N LEU A 27 34.32 64.50 -15.39
CA LEU A 27 35.47 65.39 -15.17
C LEU A 27 35.23 66.34 -13.97
N GLU A 28 36.30 66.97 -13.49
CA GLU A 28 36.49 67.38 -12.10
C GLU A 28 36.18 68.86 -11.78
N GLY A 29 35.97 69.14 -10.48
CA GLY A 29 36.70 70.21 -9.78
C GLY A 29 36.24 71.67 -9.89
N GLY A 30 35.49 72.14 -8.89
CA GLY A 30 35.25 73.57 -8.65
C GLY A 30 34.80 73.85 -7.20
N ARG A 31 35.46 74.79 -6.51
CA ARG A 31 35.16 75.17 -5.11
C ARG A 31 34.04 76.21 -4.99
N VAL A 32 33.49 76.29 -3.77
CA VAL A 32 32.81 77.42 -3.07
C VAL A 32 31.31 77.21 -2.80
N GLY A 33 30.89 77.40 -1.54
CA GLY A 33 29.48 77.68 -1.18
C GLY A 33 28.91 76.85 -0.03
N ASP A 34 29.26 77.17 1.22
CA ASP A 34 28.72 76.51 2.43
C ASP A 34 27.34 77.09 2.82
N THR A 35 26.31 76.81 2.02
CA THR A 35 24.90 77.24 2.27
C THR A 35 23.84 76.18 1.89
N GLY A 36 24.26 74.94 1.61
CA GLY A 36 23.35 73.86 1.16
C GLY A 36 22.66 73.07 2.28
N ASN A 37 23.29 72.94 3.46
CA ASN A 37 22.81 72.03 4.50
C ASN A 37 21.56 72.53 5.25
N GLU A 38 21.42 73.84 5.50
CA GLU A 38 20.26 74.38 6.22
C GLU A 38 18.95 74.18 5.44
N ALA A 39 18.97 74.28 4.11
CA ALA A 39 17.79 74.05 3.27
C ALA A 39 17.33 72.58 3.27
N ILE A 40 18.25 71.63 3.46
CA ILE A 40 17.95 70.19 3.52
C ILE A 40 17.45 69.82 4.93
N GLN A 41 18.03 70.37 5.99
CA GLN A 41 17.55 70.15 7.37
C GLN A 41 16.16 70.77 7.61
N VAL A 42 15.90 71.99 7.12
CA VAL A 42 14.58 72.63 7.23
C VAL A 42 13.48 71.89 6.44
N ALA A 43 13.85 71.09 5.43
CA ALA A 43 12.92 70.19 4.74
C ALA A 43 12.66 68.89 5.54
N ALA A 44 13.69 68.31 6.17
CA ALA A 44 13.57 67.11 6.99
C ALA A 44 12.77 67.34 8.29
N ASP A 45 12.97 68.47 8.96
CA ASP A 45 12.26 68.82 10.21
C ASP A 45 10.77 69.12 9.98
N LYS A 46 10.38 69.55 8.77
CA LYS A 46 8.96 69.83 8.43
C LYS A 46 8.11 68.59 8.20
N ALA A 47 8.71 67.42 7.97
CA ALA A 47 7.96 66.17 7.79
C ALA A 47 7.53 65.53 9.12
N HIS A 48 8.20 65.87 10.23
CA HIS A 48 8.08 65.15 11.52
C HIS A 48 6.75 65.34 12.29
N LYS A 49 5.84 66.20 11.82
CA LYS A 49 4.49 66.41 12.40
C LYS A 49 3.45 66.84 11.35
N GLN A 50 3.24 66.03 10.32
CA GLN A 50 2.07 66.21 9.44
C GLN A 50 0.96 65.23 9.78
N ASP A 51 -0.21 65.75 10.14
CA ASP A 51 -1.47 65.00 10.17
C ASP A 51 -1.82 64.59 8.72
N CYS A 52 -1.32 63.43 8.27
CA CYS A 52 -1.56 62.92 6.91
C CYS A 52 -3.04 62.60 6.74
N ASN A 53 -3.78 63.46 6.05
CA ASN A 53 -5.24 63.47 6.05
C ASN A 53 -5.87 62.87 4.80
N SER A 54 -5.13 62.76 3.70
CA SER A 54 -5.60 62.10 2.47
C SER A 54 -4.92 60.73 2.24
N PRO A 55 -5.57 59.78 1.55
CA PRO A 55 -4.95 58.50 1.19
C PRO A 55 -3.77 58.66 0.22
N GLU A 56 -3.65 59.80 -0.47
CA GLU A 56 -2.55 60.11 -1.38
C GLU A 56 -1.30 60.57 -0.60
N GLU A 57 -1.47 61.40 0.43
CA GLU A 57 -0.41 61.73 1.40
C GLU A 57 0.10 60.47 2.12
N ILE A 58 -0.80 59.62 2.63
CA ILE A 58 -0.44 58.36 3.30
C ILE A 58 0.42 57.48 2.38
N LEU A 59 0.03 57.33 1.12
CA LEU A 59 0.78 56.55 0.13
C LEU A 59 2.14 57.18 -0.21
N GLN A 60 2.25 58.51 -0.26
CA GLN A 60 3.51 59.20 -0.49
C GLN A 60 4.46 59.01 0.69
N VAL A 61 3.97 59.17 1.93
CA VAL A 61 4.74 58.98 3.17
C VAL A 61 5.21 57.52 3.32
N LEU A 62 4.34 56.54 3.05
CA LEU A 62 4.72 55.11 3.06
C LEU A 62 5.76 54.73 1.98
N ARG A 63 6.01 55.59 0.99
CA ARG A 63 7.08 55.42 -0.01
C ARG A 63 8.38 56.15 0.35
N SER A 64 8.35 57.15 1.22
CA SER A 64 9.50 57.99 1.56
C SER A 64 10.26 57.56 2.82
N GLN A 65 10.28 56.25 3.13
CA GLN A 65 10.95 55.66 4.30
C GLN A 65 10.62 56.38 5.63
N PRO A 66 9.36 56.33 6.10
CA PRO A 66 8.92 57.05 7.30
C PRO A 66 9.47 56.43 8.58
N ASP A 67 9.58 57.25 9.63
CA ASP A 67 10.00 56.82 10.95
C ASP A 67 8.95 55.95 11.66
N LEU A 68 9.37 55.22 12.71
CA LEU A 68 8.52 54.26 13.41
C LEU A 68 7.29 54.89 14.09
N GLN A 69 7.35 56.16 14.52
CA GLN A 69 6.20 56.82 15.15
C GLN A 69 5.17 57.23 14.10
N THR A 70 5.62 57.76 12.96
CA THR A 70 4.76 58.05 11.81
C THR A 70 4.12 56.78 11.25
N VAL A 71 4.87 55.67 11.13
CA VAL A 71 4.30 54.36 10.74
C VAL A 71 3.22 53.92 11.73
N ALA A 72 3.49 53.95 13.03
CA ALA A 72 2.51 53.56 14.05
C ALA A 72 1.22 54.41 13.99
N ALA A 73 1.34 55.73 13.79
CA ALA A 73 0.19 56.63 13.66
C ALA A 73 -0.64 56.33 12.39
N ILE A 74 0.02 56.09 11.24
CA ILE A 74 -0.65 55.72 9.99
C ILE A 74 -1.37 54.38 10.13
N LEU A 75 -0.72 53.37 10.71
CA LEU A 75 -1.31 52.04 10.90
C LEU A 75 -2.56 52.10 11.77
N ARG A 76 -2.50 52.79 12.91
CA ARG A 76 -3.63 52.96 13.82
C ARG A 76 -4.82 53.65 13.15
N ARG A 77 -4.56 54.70 12.37
CA ARG A 77 -5.59 55.41 11.59
C ARG A 77 -6.23 54.50 10.54
N LEU A 78 -5.43 53.67 9.86
CA LEU A 78 -5.93 52.72 8.86
C LEU A 78 -6.68 51.52 9.48
N SER A 79 -6.37 51.15 10.73
CA SER A 79 -7.01 50.02 11.44
C SER A 79 -8.29 50.38 12.20
N ASP A 80 -8.43 51.62 12.69
CA ASP A 80 -9.62 52.03 13.46
C ASP A 80 -10.90 52.13 12.60
N HIS A 81 -10.79 52.03 11.26
CA HIS A 81 -11.89 52.20 10.28
C HIS A 81 -12.71 53.50 10.46
N ALA A 82 -12.15 54.49 11.14
CA ALA A 82 -12.81 55.71 11.57
C ALA A 82 -12.29 56.92 10.79
N ASP A 83 -13.23 57.65 10.17
CA ASP A 83 -13.09 58.88 9.40
C ASP A 83 -12.34 58.85 8.04
N PRO A 84 -12.77 59.66 7.06
CA PRO A 84 -14.16 60.04 6.76
C PRO A 84 -14.51 59.96 5.27
N LYS A 85 -15.70 59.46 4.94
CA LYS A 85 -16.33 59.47 3.59
C LYS A 85 -15.46 58.90 2.44
N ASP A 86 -15.84 57.71 1.98
CA ASP A 86 -15.45 57.07 0.72
C ASP A 86 -14.08 56.34 0.65
N PHE A 87 -13.36 56.15 1.77
CA PHE A 87 -12.16 55.30 1.81
C PHE A 87 -12.14 54.28 2.96
N ASP A 88 -12.07 53.00 2.62
CA ASP A 88 -11.86 51.86 3.53
C ASP A 88 -10.93 50.85 2.82
N LEU A 89 -9.97 50.27 3.56
CA LEU A 89 -9.06 49.22 3.08
C LEU A 89 -9.77 47.89 2.81
N ALA A 90 -10.93 47.65 3.41
CA ALA A 90 -11.73 46.44 3.16
C ALA A 90 -12.38 46.43 1.75
N ALA A 91 -12.50 47.58 1.08
CA ALA A 91 -13.03 47.66 -0.27
C ALA A 91 -11.96 47.33 -1.34
N PRO A 92 -12.28 46.51 -2.36
CA PRO A 92 -11.37 46.28 -3.48
C PRO A 92 -11.27 47.54 -4.36
N GLY A 93 -10.08 48.14 -4.46
CA GLY A 93 -9.85 49.34 -5.27
C GLY A 93 -8.37 49.62 -5.52
N PRO A 94 -8.03 50.43 -6.54
CA PRO A 94 -6.65 50.66 -6.95
C PRO A 94 -5.84 51.45 -5.89
N ARG A 95 -6.47 52.42 -5.20
CA ARG A 95 -5.80 53.18 -4.12
C ARG A 95 -5.51 52.29 -2.91
N GLN A 96 -6.49 51.48 -2.48
CA GLN A 96 -6.34 50.48 -1.43
C GLN A 96 -5.20 49.51 -1.74
N ALA A 97 -5.19 48.93 -2.95
CA ALA A 97 -4.17 48.00 -3.39
C ALA A 97 -2.76 48.63 -3.39
N GLN A 98 -2.61 49.90 -3.77
CA GLN A 98 -1.32 50.58 -3.74
C GLN A 98 -0.81 50.86 -2.31
N ILE A 99 -1.70 51.24 -1.38
CA ILE A 99 -1.35 51.42 0.04
C ILE A 99 -0.95 50.08 0.66
N ILE A 100 -1.76 49.04 0.44
CA ILE A 100 -1.48 47.68 0.92
C ILE A 100 -0.17 47.12 0.34
N HIS A 101 0.11 47.37 -0.94
CA HIS A 101 1.40 47.01 -1.55
C HIS A 101 2.58 47.75 -0.90
N ALA A 102 2.41 49.04 -0.55
CA ALA A 102 3.44 49.79 0.18
C ALA A 102 3.66 49.24 1.61
N LEU A 103 2.59 48.85 2.31
CA LEU A 103 2.72 48.15 3.60
C LEU A 103 3.50 46.83 3.44
N ALA A 104 3.13 46.00 2.46
CA ALA A 104 3.75 44.69 2.25
C ALA A 104 5.20 44.74 1.72
N THR A 105 5.55 45.77 0.94
CA THR A 105 6.86 45.87 0.25
C THR A 105 7.85 46.80 0.94
N ASN A 106 7.36 47.84 1.65
CA ASN A 106 8.21 48.82 2.31
C ASN A 106 8.18 48.61 3.82
N VAL A 107 6.98 48.59 4.43
CA VAL A 107 6.87 48.59 5.91
C VAL A 107 7.26 47.25 6.53
N ILE A 108 6.80 46.12 5.99
CA ILE A 108 7.17 44.81 6.55
C ILE A 108 8.69 44.56 6.49
N PRO A 109 9.38 44.70 5.34
CA PRO A 109 10.81 44.39 5.26
C PRO A 109 11.72 45.34 6.06
N MET A 110 11.33 46.61 6.24
CA MET A 110 12.17 47.61 6.90
C MET A 110 11.89 47.77 8.40
N CYS A 111 10.64 47.63 8.84
CA CYS A 111 10.20 48.09 10.16
C CYS A 111 9.61 46.99 11.06
N PHE A 112 9.22 45.83 10.53
CA PHE A 112 8.38 44.86 11.27
C PHE A 112 8.99 44.43 12.62
N ASP A 113 10.27 44.07 12.64
CA ASP A 113 10.98 43.66 13.86
C ASP A 113 11.15 44.79 14.88
N ALA A 114 11.15 46.05 14.44
CA ALA A 114 11.23 47.23 15.29
C ALA A 114 9.87 47.77 15.79
N LEU A 115 8.75 47.32 15.21
CA LEU A 115 7.42 47.71 15.66
C LEU A 115 7.04 47.06 17.00
N GLU A 116 6.44 47.83 17.91
CA GLU A 116 5.86 47.33 19.17
C GLU A 116 4.59 46.49 18.94
N GLN A 117 4.11 45.82 19.99
CA GLN A 117 2.96 44.90 19.91
C GLN A 117 1.67 45.55 19.38
N THR A 118 1.42 46.82 19.72
CA THR A 118 0.23 47.57 19.28
C THR A 118 0.29 47.89 17.77
N PRO A 119 1.31 48.60 17.24
CA PRO A 119 1.47 48.77 15.80
C PRO A 119 1.49 47.48 14.99
N ARG A 120 2.03 46.37 15.53
CA ARG A 120 1.95 45.04 14.86
C ARG A 120 0.52 44.51 14.74
N ARG A 121 -0.34 44.76 15.74
CA ARG A 121 -1.78 44.42 15.66
C ARG A 121 -2.52 45.31 14.67
N ASP A 122 -2.21 46.60 14.65
CA ASP A 122 -2.80 47.57 13.73
C ASP A 122 -2.42 47.24 12.26
N LEU A 123 -1.15 46.88 12.01
CA LEU A 123 -0.68 46.35 10.72
C LEU A 123 -1.40 45.06 10.33
N SER A 124 -1.60 44.15 11.28
CA SER A 124 -2.37 42.92 11.04
C SER A 124 -3.80 43.23 10.61
N ALA A 125 -4.49 44.16 11.31
CA ALA A 125 -5.84 44.58 10.97
C ALA A 125 -5.91 45.21 9.57
N CYS A 126 -4.95 46.08 9.21
CA CYS A 126 -4.83 46.67 7.88
C CYS A 126 -4.67 45.65 6.74
N LEU A 127 -4.12 44.46 7.04
CA LEU A 127 -3.84 43.40 6.07
C LEU A 127 -4.83 42.22 6.12
N GLN A 128 -5.74 42.17 7.11
CA GLN A 128 -6.81 41.16 7.21
C GLN A 128 -7.97 41.45 6.24
N ASN A 129 -7.66 41.51 4.95
CA ASN A 129 -8.61 41.63 3.84
C ASN A 129 -8.05 40.94 2.58
N LEU A 130 -8.85 40.83 1.53
CA LEU A 130 -8.46 40.16 0.28
C LEU A 130 -7.14 40.71 -0.30
N ALA A 131 -7.02 42.02 -0.41
CA ALA A 131 -5.85 42.67 -0.99
C ALA A 131 -4.61 42.50 -0.08
N GLY A 132 -4.77 42.58 1.24
CA GLY A 132 -3.71 42.39 2.22
C GLY A 132 -3.11 40.98 2.21
N ILE A 133 -3.97 39.96 2.34
CA ILE A 133 -3.53 38.54 2.34
C ILE A 133 -2.89 38.19 0.99
N SER A 134 -3.47 38.65 -0.13
CA SER A 134 -2.92 38.36 -1.47
C SER A 134 -1.60 39.08 -1.75
N ALA A 135 -1.45 40.35 -1.34
CA ALA A 135 -0.19 41.09 -1.48
C ALA A 135 0.93 40.49 -0.62
N LEU A 136 0.62 40.09 0.61
CA LEU A 136 1.57 39.44 1.51
C LEU A 136 2.09 38.11 0.95
N LEU A 137 1.19 37.26 0.46
CA LEU A 137 1.57 35.99 -0.20
C LEU A 137 2.33 36.23 -1.50
N ALA A 138 1.96 37.24 -2.29
CA ALA A 138 2.68 37.60 -3.52
C ALA A 138 4.12 38.06 -3.22
N ARG A 139 4.33 38.92 -2.20
CA ARG A 139 5.67 39.36 -1.79
C ARG A 139 6.49 38.18 -1.24
N THR A 140 5.91 37.37 -0.35
CA THR A 140 6.54 36.16 0.21
C THR A 140 7.03 35.23 -0.90
N ARG A 141 6.19 35.00 -1.92
CA ARG A 141 6.53 34.18 -3.09
C ARG A 141 7.66 34.79 -3.92
N LEU A 142 7.60 36.08 -4.23
CA LEU A 142 8.63 36.77 -5.02
C LEU A 142 10.00 36.74 -4.33
N VAL A 143 10.05 36.95 -3.01
CA VAL A 143 11.28 36.89 -2.21
C VAL A 143 11.79 35.44 -2.10
N SER A 144 10.91 34.45 -2.01
CA SER A 144 11.29 33.03 -2.06
C SER A 144 11.89 32.62 -3.42
N GLU A 145 11.32 33.11 -4.52
CA GLU A 145 11.79 32.82 -5.89
C GLU A 145 13.13 33.49 -6.20
N SER A 146 13.38 34.71 -5.69
CA SER A 146 14.67 35.39 -5.86
C SER A 146 15.79 34.77 -5.00
N LEU A 147 15.52 34.43 -3.73
CA LEU A 147 16.48 33.70 -2.88
C LEU A 147 16.82 32.31 -3.44
N SER A 148 15.84 31.62 -4.04
CA SER A 148 16.07 30.33 -4.73
C SER A 148 16.93 30.45 -6.01
N SER A 149 17.12 31.68 -6.53
CA SER A 149 17.80 31.93 -7.80
C SER A 149 19.21 32.47 -7.58
N SER A 150 20.21 31.64 -7.88
CA SER A 150 21.65 31.99 -7.85
C SER A 150 22.06 33.19 -8.74
N LYS A 151 21.11 33.84 -9.43
CA LYS A 151 21.33 34.98 -10.35
C LYS A 151 20.80 36.32 -9.82
N GLN A 152 20.18 36.40 -8.64
CA GLN A 152 19.57 37.64 -8.11
C GLN A 152 20.03 37.97 -6.68
N ALA A 153 21.22 38.60 -6.57
CA ALA A 153 21.88 38.94 -5.32
C ALA A 153 21.33 40.19 -4.60
N VAL A 154 20.01 40.28 -4.39
CA VAL A 154 19.36 41.47 -3.77
C VAL A 154 18.38 41.14 -2.63
N ALA A 155 17.84 39.92 -2.56
CA ALA A 155 16.90 39.54 -1.51
C ALA A 155 17.61 39.13 -0.21
N SER A 156 17.04 39.51 0.94
CA SER A 156 17.55 39.15 2.27
C SER A 156 16.72 38.00 2.87
N PRO A 157 17.35 36.98 3.49
CA PRO A 157 16.59 35.93 4.19
C PRO A 157 15.81 36.50 5.38
N TYR A 158 16.31 37.55 6.03
CA TYR A 158 15.58 38.27 7.10
C TYR A 158 14.29 38.94 6.59
N GLU A 159 14.24 39.42 5.35
CA GLU A 159 12.99 39.93 4.76
C GLU A 159 11.96 38.80 4.65
N LEU A 160 12.37 37.62 4.20
CA LEU A 160 11.48 36.46 4.09
C LEU A 160 10.98 36.01 5.47
N GLN A 161 11.85 36.04 6.49
CA GLN A 161 11.49 35.78 7.88
C GLN A 161 10.45 36.79 8.40
N ALA A 162 10.64 38.09 8.17
CA ALA A 162 9.68 39.14 8.56
C ALA A 162 8.32 38.98 7.86
N LEU A 163 8.31 38.62 6.57
CA LEU A 163 7.09 38.34 5.81
C LEU A 163 6.33 37.11 6.36
N LEU A 164 7.05 36.05 6.77
CA LEU A 164 6.45 34.88 7.41
C LEU A 164 5.91 35.17 8.82
N GLN A 165 6.61 35.98 9.62
CA GLN A 165 6.08 36.48 10.90
C GLN A 165 4.82 37.31 10.70
N ALA A 166 4.79 38.21 9.71
CA ALA A 166 3.59 38.97 9.35
C ALA A 166 2.44 38.05 8.89
N ALA A 167 2.73 37.00 8.12
CA ALA A 167 1.73 36.02 7.70
C ALA A 167 1.08 35.29 8.89
N ARG A 168 1.87 34.95 9.93
CA ARG A 168 1.36 34.37 11.20
C ARG A 168 0.45 35.33 11.98
N LEU A 169 0.66 36.65 11.90
CA LEU A 169 -0.23 37.64 12.53
C LEU A 169 -1.51 37.85 11.71
N VAL A 170 -1.40 37.97 10.39
CA VAL A 170 -2.53 38.20 9.48
C VAL A 170 -3.45 36.99 9.38
N LEU A 171 -2.90 35.77 9.46
CA LEU A 171 -3.65 34.50 9.54
C LEU A 171 -3.42 33.84 10.91
N PRO A 172 -4.04 34.35 11.99
CA PRO A 172 -3.91 33.76 13.32
C PRO A 172 -4.76 32.49 13.47
N GLU A 173 -4.47 31.69 14.49
CA GLU A 173 -5.20 30.46 14.83
C GLU A 173 -6.71 30.68 15.02
N LYS A 174 -7.12 31.88 15.44
CA LYS A 174 -8.53 32.30 15.59
C LYS A 174 -8.84 33.49 14.67
N LEU A 175 -8.78 33.29 13.36
CA LEU A 175 -9.11 34.30 12.37
C LEU A 175 -10.61 34.64 12.41
N ARG A 176 -10.91 35.94 12.53
CA ARG A 176 -12.26 36.50 12.53
C ARG A 176 -12.79 36.73 11.12
N LEU A 177 -13.11 35.62 10.43
CA LEU A 177 -13.72 35.68 9.08
C LEU A 177 -15.07 36.44 9.08
N ASP A 178 -15.80 36.40 10.19
CA ASP A 178 -16.99 37.20 10.45
C ASP A 178 -16.69 38.71 10.41
N ALA A 179 -15.60 39.15 11.03
CA ALA A 179 -15.17 40.55 11.00
C ALA A 179 -14.79 40.97 9.57
N ILE A 180 -14.02 40.15 8.85
CA ILE A 180 -13.62 40.40 7.45
C ILE A 180 -14.86 40.52 6.55
N TRP A 181 -15.81 39.59 6.66
CA TRP A 181 -17.07 39.67 5.92
C TRP A 181 -17.90 40.90 6.30
N SER A 182 -17.98 41.23 7.59
CA SER A 182 -18.73 42.41 8.06
C SER A 182 -18.14 43.73 7.55
N ASN A 183 -16.81 43.84 7.51
CA ASN A 183 -16.11 45.03 7.01
C ASN A 183 -16.27 45.14 5.49
N LEU A 184 -16.16 44.03 4.75
CA LEU A 184 -16.48 44.00 3.33
C LEU A 184 -17.96 44.36 3.05
N LYS A 185 -18.91 43.92 3.89
CA LYS A 185 -20.35 44.25 3.80
C LYS A 185 -20.63 45.73 4.07
N LYS A 186 -19.87 46.38 4.97
CA LYS A 186 -19.91 47.84 5.22
C LYS A 186 -19.29 48.64 4.08
N ALA A 187 -18.09 48.25 3.65
CA ALA A 187 -17.29 48.97 2.67
C ALA A 187 -17.81 48.85 1.22
N VAL A 188 -18.53 47.76 0.91
CA VAL A 188 -19.04 47.48 -0.44
C VAL A 188 -20.55 47.26 -0.42
N ALA A 189 -21.29 48.32 -0.73
CA ALA A 189 -22.75 48.29 -0.87
C ALA A 189 -23.22 47.39 -2.02
N ASP A 190 -22.48 47.39 -3.14
CA ASP A 190 -22.74 46.60 -4.36
C ASP A 190 -22.62 45.09 -4.07
N THR A 191 -23.73 44.38 -4.18
CA THR A 191 -23.84 42.94 -3.88
C THR A 191 -22.98 42.08 -4.79
N VAL A 192 -22.85 42.44 -6.07
CA VAL A 192 -22.10 41.66 -7.07
C VAL A 192 -20.61 41.82 -6.84
N LYS A 193 -20.13 43.06 -6.62
CA LYS A 193 -18.73 43.30 -6.27
C LYS A 193 -18.33 42.64 -4.95
N ARG A 194 -19.21 42.68 -3.95
CA ARG A 194 -19.00 41.99 -2.66
C ARG A 194 -18.90 40.48 -2.82
N GLN A 195 -19.78 39.85 -3.60
CA GLN A 195 -19.72 38.42 -3.90
C GLN A 195 -18.46 38.03 -4.67
N LEU A 196 -18.02 38.86 -5.64
CA LEU A 196 -16.79 38.62 -6.39
C LEU A 196 -15.55 38.67 -5.47
N ALA A 197 -15.42 39.71 -4.64
CA ALA A 197 -14.32 39.84 -3.69
C ALA A 197 -14.30 38.70 -2.67
N TRP A 198 -15.46 38.30 -2.15
CA TRP A 198 -15.53 37.12 -1.27
C TRP A 198 -15.12 35.83 -2.00
N LYS A 199 -15.56 35.63 -3.23
CA LYS A 199 -15.17 34.46 -4.05
C LYS A 199 -13.66 34.43 -4.34
N GLU A 200 -13.01 35.58 -4.48
CA GLU A 200 -11.56 35.65 -4.60
C GLU A 200 -10.84 35.30 -3.29
N LEU A 201 -11.36 35.74 -2.14
CA LEU A 201 -10.82 35.35 -0.81
C LEU A 201 -11.02 33.86 -0.54
N VAL A 202 -12.20 33.32 -0.82
CA VAL A 202 -12.52 31.89 -0.77
C VAL A 202 -11.55 31.09 -1.65
N ASN A 203 -11.28 31.56 -2.87
CA ASN A 203 -10.29 30.94 -3.73
C ASN A 203 -8.86 31.06 -3.18
N LEU A 204 -8.49 32.16 -2.53
CA LEU A 204 -7.16 32.33 -1.95
C LEU A 204 -6.92 31.33 -0.80
N LEU A 205 -7.87 31.26 0.15
CA LEU A 205 -7.79 30.39 1.32
C LEU A 205 -7.96 28.91 0.97
N GLY A 206 -8.89 28.57 0.07
CA GLY A 206 -9.27 27.19 -0.25
C GLY A 206 -8.62 26.58 -1.50
N SER A 207 -7.58 27.20 -2.09
CA SER A 207 -6.84 26.64 -3.25
C SER A 207 -5.46 26.08 -2.92
N GLY A 208 -5.08 26.00 -1.65
CA GLY A 208 -3.76 25.54 -1.21
C GLY A 208 -2.62 26.52 -1.51
N LYS A 209 -2.89 27.68 -2.12
CA LYS A 209 -1.89 28.73 -2.39
C LYS A 209 -1.19 29.22 -1.12
N VAL A 210 -1.90 29.33 -0.01
CA VAL A 210 -1.34 29.71 1.30
C VAL A 210 -0.29 28.69 1.72
N ILE A 211 -0.70 27.42 1.87
CA ILE A 211 0.14 26.27 2.21
C ILE A 211 1.39 26.21 1.31
N ALA A 212 1.20 26.19 -0.01
CA ALA A 212 2.28 26.03 -0.98
C ALA A 212 3.22 27.25 -1.09
N THR A 213 2.82 28.43 -0.61
CA THR A 213 3.68 29.61 -0.55
C THR A 213 4.50 29.61 0.74
N ILE A 214 3.86 29.30 1.87
CA ILE A 214 4.49 29.28 3.18
C ILE A 214 5.48 28.10 3.29
N ALA A 215 5.09 26.89 2.90
CA ALA A 215 5.99 25.73 2.89
C ALA A 215 7.26 25.98 2.02
N ARG A 216 7.10 26.57 0.83
CA ARG A 216 8.25 26.94 -0.02
C ARG A 216 9.15 27.98 0.66
N ALA A 217 8.59 28.95 1.37
CA ALA A 217 9.37 29.97 2.06
C ALA A 217 10.17 29.37 3.24
N GLU A 218 9.57 28.43 3.99
CA GLU A 218 10.24 27.66 5.04
C GLU A 218 11.39 26.81 4.46
N ASP A 219 11.16 26.07 3.36
CA ASP A 219 12.19 25.29 2.64
C ASP A 219 13.36 26.17 2.14
N VAL A 220 13.11 27.43 1.81
CA VAL A 220 14.12 28.39 1.34
C VAL A 220 14.93 28.94 2.51
N LEU A 221 14.28 29.30 3.63
CA LEU A 221 14.99 29.72 4.84
C LEU A 221 15.88 28.63 5.41
N GLN A 222 15.41 27.37 5.41
CA GLN A 222 16.20 26.22 5.87
C GLN A 222 17.49 26.02 5.05
N LYS A 223 17.49 26.36 3.76
CA LYS A 223 18.69 26.31 2.88
C LYS A 223 19.69 27.45 3.11
N HIS A 224 19.30 28.47 3.87
CA HIS A 224 20.12 29.61 4.24
C HIS A 224 20.45 29.61 5.75
N ASP A 225 20.46 28.43 6.37
CA ASP A 225 20.74 28.20 7.80
C ASP A 225 19.84 29.01 8.77
N GLN A 226 18.66 29.45 8.32
CA GLN A 226 17.65 30.10 9.14
C GLN A 226 16.48 29.14 9.41
N THR A 227 16.38 28.63 10.65
CA THR A 227 15.26 27.80 11.07
C THR A 227 14.06 28.65 11.48
N PHE A 228 13.09 28.81 10.58
CA PHE A 228 11.79 29.44 10.88
C PHE A 228 10.67 28.55 10.37
N HIS A 229 9.81 28.06 11.27
CA HIS A 229 8.68 27.20 10.94
C HIS A 229 7.38 27.73 11.54
N ILE A 230 6.34 27.86 10.72
CA ILE A 230 4.98 28.15 11.17
C ILE A 230 4.24 26.82 11.31
N THR A 231 4.05 26.39 12.56
CA THR A 231 3.67 25.02 12.93
C THR A 231 2.51 24.40 12.14
N TRP A 232 1.50 25.18 11.76
CA TRP A 232 0.26 24.68 11.11
C TRP A 232 0.00 25.24 9.70
N LEU A 233 0.57 26.38 9.32
CA LEU A 233 0.24 27.09 8.07
C LEU A 233 0.86 26.43 6.82
N SER A 234 2.00 25.76 6.97
CA SER A 234 2.66 24.96 5.90
C SER A 234 2.16 23.52 5.82
N LYS A 235 1.41 23.03 6.82
CA LYS A 235 0.88 21.65 6.85
C LYS A 235 -0.58 21.59 6.42
N GLY A 236 -0.86 20.83 5.37
CA GLY A 236 -2.19 20.80 4.77
C GLY A 236 -3.32 20.29 5.67
N SER A 237 -3.08 19.28 6.51
CA SER A 237 -4.08 18.74 7.44
C SER A 237 -4.40 19.71 8.60
N GLU A 238 -3.38 20.32 9.21
CA GLU A 238 -3.56 21.30 10.29
C GLU A 238 -4.21 22.59 9.77
N TYR A 239 -3.79 23.09 8.61
CA TYR A 239 -4.44 24.21 7.91
C TYR A 239 -5.90 23.91 7.56
N ALA A 240 -6.22 22.69 7.13
CA ALA A 240 -7.59 22.30 6.79
C ALA A 240 -8.49 22.16 8.03
N ALA A 241 -7.95 21.68 9.16
CA ALA A 241 -8.65 21.71 10.44
C ALA A 241 -8.90 23.16 10.92
N TRP A 242 -7.89 24.02 10.86
CA TRP A 242 -8.03 25.46 11.13
C TRP A 242 -9.13 26.09 10.25
N LEU A 243 -9.13 25.82 8.94
CA LEU A 243 -10.11 26.36 8.01
C LEU A 243 -11.53 25.90 8.36
N GLY A 244 -11.70 24.66 8.79
CA GLY A 244 -12.96 24.16 9.36
C GLY A 244 -13.41 24.96 10.58
N THR A 245 -12.54 25.21 11.55
CA THR A 245 -12.88 26.05 12.72
C THR A 245 -13.18 27.50 12.34
N ALA A 246 -12.48 28.06 11.35
CA ALA A 246 -12.72 29.42 10.87
C ALA A 246 -14.09 29.55 10.17
N ILE A 247 -14.54 28.51 9.45
CA ILE A 247 -15.89 28.43 8.88
C ILE A 247 -16.95 28.43 10.01
N LEU A 248 -16.71 27.73 11.13
CA LEU A 248 -17.62 27.76 12.28
C LEU A 248 -17.70 29.14 12.94
N ASN A 249 -16.56 29.80 13.17
CA ASN A 249 -16.53 31.16 13.72
C ASN A 249 -17.27 32.17 12.81
N LEU A 250 -17.27 31.94 11.49
CA LEU A 250 -18.04 32.75 10.55
C LEU A 250 -19.56 32.57 10.76
N LEU A 251 -20.02 31.36 11.05
CA LEU A 251 -21.44 31.04 11.29
C LEU A 251 -21.99 31.62 12.60
N ASP A 252 -21.16 32.05 13.55
CA ASP A 252 -21.63 32.66 14.81
C ASP A 252 -22.35 34.01 14.58
N THR A 253 -22.12 34.66 13.44
CA THR A 253 -22.78 35.92 13.03
C THR A 253 -23.96 35.63 12.09
N PRO A 254 -25.12 36.30 12.23
CA PRO A 254 -26.24 36.16 11.29
C PRO A 254 -25.90 36.64 9.86
N ASP A 255 -26.66 36.20 8.85
CA ASP A 255 -26.46 36.45 7.41
C ASP A 255 -25.13 35.91 6.82
N THR A 256 -24.55 34.86 7.40
CA THR A 256 -23.24 34.31 6.98
C THR A 256 -23.30 32.92 6.34
N SER A 257 -24.48 32.31 6.23
CA SER A 257 -24.67 30.94 5.69
C SER A 257 -24.10 30.78 4.27
N VAL A 258 -24.47 31.66 3.33
CA VAL A 258 -23.94 31.64 1.95
C VAL A 258 -22.42 31.90 1.89
N PRO A 259 -21.85 32.92 2.57
CA PRO A 259 -20.40 33.07 2.72
C PRO A 259 -19.67 31.83 3.26
N ALA A 260 -20.22 31.17 4.28
CA ALA A 260 -19.66 29.97 4.88
C ALA A 260 -19.79 28.75 3.96
N ALA A 261 -20.93 28.54 3.32
CA ALA A 261 -21.17 27.45 2.38
C ALA A 261 -20.25 27.53 1.15
N THR A 262 -20.03 28.75 0.61
CA THR A 262 -19.08 28.95 -0.50
C THR A 262 -17.63 28.68 -0.09
N LEU A 263 -17.24 29.03 1.14
CA LEU A 263 -15.91 28.72 1.68
C LEU A 263 -15.73 27.21 1.94
N LEU A 264 -16.72 26.57 2.56
CA LEU A 264 -16.74 25.12 2.81
C LEU A 264 -16.66 24.31 1.50
N SER A 265 -17.50 24.64 0.51
CA SER A 265 -17.47 24.02 -0.82
C SER A 265 -16.08 24.09 -1.45
N LYS A 266 -15.40 25.25 -1.33
CA LYS A 266 -14.04 25.40 -1.86
C LYS A 266 -12.99 24.65 -1.04
N SER A 267 -13.16 24.56 0.29
CA SER A 267 -12.21 23.90 1.19
C SER A 267 -11.98 22.42 0.89
N PHE A 268 -13.00 21.69 0.41
CA PHE A 268 -12.84 20.29 -0.03
C PHE A 268 -11.89 20.12 -1.22
N SER A 269 -11.60 21.18 -1.99
CA SER A 269 -10.57 21.12 -3.04
C SER A 269 -9.13 21.13 -2.52
N LEU A 270 -8.92 21.21 -1.20
CA LEU A 270 -7.62 20.99 -0.55
C LEU A 270 -7.25 19.50 -0.42
N GLY A 271 -8.22 18.59 -0.49
CA GLY A 271 -8.02 17.13 -0.34
C GLY A 271 -7.98 16.60 1.11
N TYR A 272 -7.94 17.47 2.12
CA TYR A 272 -7.87 17.09 3.54
C TYR A 272 -9.25 17.02 4.21
N ASN A 273 -10.22 16.38 3.55
CA ASN A 273 -11.65 16.42 3.93
C ASN A 273 -11.90 15.93 5.37
N GLN A 274 -11.18 14.91 5.82
CA GLN A 274 -11.27 14.38 7.19
C GLN A 274 -10.89 15.42 8.26
N SER A 275 -9.87 16.24 8.02
CA SER A 275 -9.45 17.30 8.95
C SER A 275 -10.47 18.44 9.02
N ILE A 276 -11.09 18.78 7.88
CA ILE A 276 -12.18 19.77 7.81
C ILE A 276 -13.39 19.26 8.59
N VAL A 277 -13.82 18.01 8.32
CA VAL A 277 -14.97 17.39 8.97
C VAL A 277 -14.78 17.28 10.48
N LYS A 278 -13.61 16.82 10.95
CA LYS A 278 -13.32 16.75 12.39
C LYS A 278 -13.47 18.12 13.08
N ALA A 279 -13.07 19.20 12.43
CA ALA A 279 -13.30 20.55 12.95
C ALA A 279 -14.80 20.95 12.91
N LEU A 280 -15.54 20.59 11.86
CA LEU A 280 -16.97 20.84 11.73
C LEU A 280 -17.83 20.04 12.74
N MET A 281 -17.35 18.92 13.28
CA MET A 281 -18.06 18.11 14.28
C MET A 281 -18.47 18.92 15.52
N MET A 282 -17.60 19.83 15.99
CA MET A 282 -17.90 20.76 17.09
C MET A 282 -18.99 21.78 16.70
N GLY A 283 -19.20 22.00 15.41
CA GLY A 283 -20.03 23.06 14.82
C GLY A 283 -21.49 22.71 14.55
N PHE A 284 -21.89 21.44 14.58
CA PHE A 284 -23.31 21.03 14.41
C PHE A 284 -24.24 21.56 15.53
N ARG A 285 -23.66 22.16 16.57
CA ARG A 285 -24.34 22.90 17.64
C ARG A 285 -24.76 24.32 17.24
N ASN A 286 -24.14 24.90 16.21
CA ASN A 286 -24.43 26.25 15.76
C ASN A 286 -25.80 26.27 15.04
N LYS A 287 -26.67 27.19 15.47
CA LYS A 287 -28.05 27.34 14.95
C LYS A 287 -28.11 27.66 13.45
N ASN A 288 -27.04 28.22 12.89
CA ASN A 288 -26.89 28.59 11.48
C ASN A 288 -26.21 27.49 10.65
N PHE A 289 -25.88 26.33 11.24
CA PHE A 289 -25.29 25.22 10.47
C PHE A 289 -26.29 24.66 9.45
N SER A 290 -27.57 24.52 9.82
CA SER A 290 -28.60 24.01 8.92
C SER A 290 -28.82 24.90 7.70
N SER A 291 -28.79 26.23 7.86
CA SER A 291 -28.88 27.16 6.72
C SER A 291 -27.64 27.11 5.83
N MET A 292 -26.43 26.97 6.41
CA MET A 292 -25.22 26.73 5.61
C MET A 292 -25.30 25.42 4.81
N LEU A 293 -25.85 24.35 5.41
CA LEU A 293 -26.00 23.06 4.73
C LEU A 293 -27.03 23.12 3.60
N ALA A 294 -28.11 23.90 3.76
CA ALA A 294 -29.09 24.16 2.70
C ALA A 294 -28.52 25.01 1.56
N ASP A 295 -27.63 25.97 1.86
CA ASP A 295 -26.93 26.81 0.88
C ASP A 295 -25.76 26.08 0.16
N LEU A 296 -25.44 24.84 0.55
CA LEU A 296 -24.26 24.12 0.06
C LEU A 296 -24.54 23.39 -1.28
N PRO A 297 -23.66 23.49 -2.30
CA PRO A 297 -23.85 22.79 -3.58
C PRO A 297 -23.89 21.26 -3.41
N THR A 298 -24.77 20.57 -4.16
CA THR A 298 -25.00 19.11 -4.11
C THR A 298 -23.71 18.27 -4.11
N HIS A 299 -22.72 18.62 -4.94
CA HIS A 299 -21.44 17.90 -4.99
C HIS A 299 -20.62 18.05 -3.69
N SER A 300 -20.69 19.21 -3.05
CA SER A 300 -20.02 19.49 -1.76
C SER A 300 -20.79 18.88 -0.59
N VAL A 301 -22.13 18.77 -0.67
CA VAL A 301 -22.93 17.97 0.28
C VAL A 301 -22.51 16.51 0.22
N ARG A 302 -22.32 15.93 -0.98
CA ARG A 302 -21.82 14.55 -1.13
C ARG A 302 -20.43 14.37 -0.51
N GLN A 303 -19.50 15.29 -0.75
CA GLN A 303 -18.15 15.26 -0.14
C GLN A 303 -18.19 15.37 1.39
N LEU A 304 -19.09 16.22 1.93
CA LEU A 304 -19.31 16.37 3.37
C LEU A 304 -19.85 15.06 3.98
N VAL A 305 -20.89 14.46 3.38
CA VAL A 305 -21.49 13.19 3.84
C VAL A 305 -20.47 12.05 3.80
N GLU A 306 -19.74 11.88 2.70
CA GLU A 306 -18.71 10.84 2.58
C GLU A 306 -17.62 10.96 3.66
N ALA A 307 -17.13 12.17 3.89
CA ALA A 307 -16.11 12.41 4.91
C ALA A 307 -16.68 12.27 6.34
N LEU A 308 -17.93 12.66 6.58
CA LEU A 308 -18.64 12.43 7.86
C LEU A 308 -18.81 10.94 8.15
N LEU A 309 -19.33 10.14 7.23
CA LEU A 309 -19.56 8.70 7.45
C LEU A 309 -18.25 7.97 7.78
N GLN A 310 -17.17 8.29 7.07
CA GLN A 310 -15.82 7.79 7.37
C GLN A 310 -15.34 8.24 8.75
N HIS A 311 -15.49 9.52 9.11
CA HIS A 311 -15.05 10.01 10.42
C HIS A 311 -15.85 9.36 11.57
N LEU A 312 -17.17 9.28 11.43
CA LEU A 312 -18.06 8.60 12.39
C LEU A 312 -17.66 7.13 12.58
N SER A 313 -17.26 6.46 11.50
CA SER A 313 -16.72 5.10 11.57
C SER A 313 -15.39 4.98 12.33
N THR A 314 -14.61 6.06 12.49
CA THR A 314 -13.37 6.04 13.29
C THR A 314 -13.59 6.25 14.79
N ILE A 315 -14.73 6.86 15.17
CA ILE A 315 -15.06 7.17 16.58
C ILE A 315 -16.15 6.26 17.16
N SER A 316 -16.98 5.61 16.33
CA SER A 316 -17.90 4.56 16.80
C SER A 316 -17.13 3.35 17.31
N THR A 317 -17.43 2.92 18.54
CA THR A 317 -16.70 1.81 19.16
C THR A 317 -17.16 0.44 18.63
N SER A 318 -16.26 -0.32 18.00
CA SER A 318 -16.51 -1.71 17.61
C SER A 318 -16.39 -2.63 18.84
N GLY A 319 -17.51 -2.94 19.48
CA GLY A 319 -17.59 -3.94 20.55
C GLY A 319 -17.83 -5.35 20.01
N ASP A 320 -17.22 -6.38 20.60
CA ASP A 320 -17.47 -7.76 20.17
C ASP A 320 -18.93 -8.20 20.50
N GLY A 321 -19.79 -8.33 19.48
CA GLY A 321 -21.05 -9.10 19.49
C GLY A 321 -22.29 -8.44 20.11
N GLU A 322 -23.46 -8.74 19.51
CA GLU A 322 -24.89 -8.43 19.83
C GLU A 322 -25.24 -7.02 20.35
N THR A 323 -24.50 -6.53 21.35
CA THR A 323 -24.51 -5.16 21.87
C THR A 323 -24.13 -4.07 20.84
N GLU A 324 -23.50 -4.44 19.71
CA GLU A 324 -23.09 -3.51 18.63
C GLU A 324 -24.24 -2.63 18.09
N PHE A 325 -25.43 -3.21 17.96
CA PHE A 325 -26.55 -2.57 17.26
C PHE A 325 -27.49 -1.81 18.17
N GLY A 326 -27.63 -2.22 19.44
CA GLY A 326 -28.42 -1.51 20.45
C GLY A 326 -27.67 -0.34 21.13
N GLY A 327 -26.41 -0.12 20.77
CA GLY A 327 -25.51 0.84 21.39
C GLY A 327 -25.98 2.31 21.33
N LYS A 328 -25.47 3.11 22.27
CA LYS A 328 -25.70 4.57 22.27
C LYS A 328 -25.13 5.23 21.00
N ASP A 329 -23.99 4.74 20.53
CA ASP A 329 -23.29 5.19 19.32
C ASP A 329 -24.18 5.09 18.08
N VAL A 330 -24.81 3.93 17.84
CA VAL A 330 -25.73 3.71 16.69
C VAL A 330 -26.94 4.64 16.77
N ARG A 331 -27.54 4.79 17.95
CA ARG A 331 -28.67 5.71 18.19
C ARG A 331 -28.28 7.17 17.91
N ALA A 332 -27.13 7.61 18.41
CA ALA A 332 -26.62 8.96 18.20
C ALA A 332 -26.32 9.24 16.72
N VAL A 333 -25.63 8.32 16.03
CA VAL A 333 -25.32 8.44 14.60
C VAL A 333 -26.60 8.43 13.75
N SER A 334 -27.59 7.57 14.06
CA SER A 334 -28.84 7.52 13.28
C SER A 334 -29.66 8.81 13.45
N GLY A 335 -29.71 9.38 14.66
CA GLY A 335 -30.34 10.68 14.92
C GLY A 335 -29.68 11.84 14.17
N PHE A 336 -28.36 11.78 13.98
CA PHE A 336 -27.62 12.76 13.19
C PHE A 336 -27.82 12.58 11.67
N MET A 337 -27.84 11.33 11.18
CA MET A 337 -28.19 11.04 9.77
C MET A 337 -29.61 11.49 9.44
N SER A 338 -30.57 11.21 10.32
CA SER A 338 -31.96 11.66 10.25
C SER A 338 -32.04 13.18 10.06
N TRP A 339 -31.40 13.94 10.95
CA TRP A 339 -31.33 15.40 10.86
C TRP A 339 -30.65 15.93 9.58
N LEU A 340 -29.61 15.26 9.08
CA LEU A 340 -28.96 15.65 7.82
C LEU A 340 -29.91 15.49 6.62
N MET A 341 -30.72 14.42 6.59
CA MET A 341 -31.69 14.16 5.53
C MET A 341 -32.86 15.15 5.59
N ASP A 342 -33.40 15.42 6.79
CA ASP A 342 -34.41 16.46 7.01
C ASP A 342 -33.94 17.85 6.55
N THR A 343 -32.65 18.15 6.73
CA THR A 343 -32.07 19.46 6.40
C THR A 343 -31.69 19.59 4.91
N SER A 344 -31.36 18.49 4.23
CA SER A 344 -30.90 18.52 2.83
C SER A 344 -31.25 17.25 2.07
N GLU A 345 -32.11 17.39 1.06
CA GLU A 345 -32.43 16.33 0.08
C GLU A 345 -31.17 15.80 -0.63
N ALA A 346 -30.17 16.67 -0.84
CA ALA A 346 -28.87 16.26 -1.39
C ALA A 346 -28.08 15.36 -0.44
N ALA A 347 -28.25 15.51 0.88
CA ALA A 347 -27.64 14.63 1.88
C ALA A 347 -28.33 13.26 1.91
N LYS A 348 -29.66 13.20 1.80
CA LYS A 348 -30.41 11.94 1.63
C LYS A 348 -29.91 11.14 0.43
N GLN A 349 -29.85 11.77 -0.75
CA GLN A 349 -29.33 11.14 -1.96
C GLN A 349 -27.86 10.72 -1.83
N ALA A 350 -27.03 11.50 -1.12
CA ALA A 350 -25.65 11.13 -0.83
C ALA A 350 -25.55 9.90 0.09
N ILE A 351 -26.33 9.81 1.17
CA ILE A 351 -26.34 8.66 2.10
C ILE A 351 -26.81 7.40 1.38
N THR A 352 -27.94 7.45 0.66
CA THR A 352 -28.46 6.29 -0.08
C THR A 352 -27.49 5.81 -1.15
N SER A 353 -26.89 6.71 -1.94
CA SER A 353 -25.89 6.33 -2.95
C SER A 353 -24.57 5.81 -2.34
N TYR A 354 -24.21 6.25 -1.14
CA TYR A 354 -23.04 5.76 -0.41
C TYR A 354 -23.20 4.30 0.04
N LEU A 355 -24.40 3.90 0.49
CA LEU A 355 -24.70 2.53 0.86
C LEU A 355 -24.75 1.58 -0.36
N CYS A 356 -25.25 2.08 -1.50
CA CYS A 356 -25.28 1.33 -2.77
C CYS A 356 -23.90 1.06 -3.36
N ASP A 357 -22.95 2.00 -3.23
CA ASP A 357 -21.60 1.87 -3.80
C ASP A 357 -20.76 0.88 -2.96
N PRO A 358 -20.37 -0.30 -3.51
CA PRO A 358 -19.68 -1.31 -2.71
C PRO A 358 -18.28 -0.88 -2.23
N ALA A 359 -17.62 0.04 -2.95
CA ALA A 359 -16.31 0.54 -2.56
C ALA A 359 -16.44 1.52 -1.39
N LEU A 360 -17.33 2.51 -1.49
CA LEU A 360 -17.57 3.49 -0.42
C LEU A 360 -18.12 2.83 0.84
N ASN A 361 -19.17 2.00 0.69
CA ASN A 361 -19.78 1.23 1.77
C ASN A 361 -18.74 0.39 2.54
N SER A 362 -17.75 -0.19 1.86
CA SER A 362 -16.70 -0.99 2.52
C SER A 362 -15.79 -0.19 3.48
N THR A 363 -15.75 1.15 3.38
CA THR A 363 -14.87 2.00 4.20
C THR A 363 -15.44 2.38 5.58
N ILE A 364 -16.70 2.04 5.86
CA ILE A 364 -17.40 2.36 7.12
C ILE A 364 -17.70 1.11 7.96
N SER A 365 -17.93 1.28 9.26
CA SER A 365 -18.28 0.18 10.18
C SER A 365 -19.73 -0.26 10.01
N ILE A 366 -20.04 -1.49 10.45
CA ILE A 366 -21.42 -2.01 10.40
C ILE A 366 -22.38 -1.21 11.30
N SER A 367 -21.90 -0.65 12.40
CA SER A 367 -22.65 0.27 13.26
C SER A 367 -23.10 1.53 12.51
N VAL A 368 -22.23 2.13 11.69
CA VAL A 368 -22.58 3.28 10.85
C VAL A 368 -23.55 2.88 9.72
N ARG A 369 -23.31 1.73 9.06
CA ARG A 369 -24.26 1.18 8.07
C ARG A 369 -25.67 1.02 8.64
N ALA A 370 -25.78 0.36 9.81
CA ALA A 370 -27.03 0.15 10.51
C ALA A 370 -27.71 1.46 10.93
N ALA A 371 -26.93 2.44 11.41
CA ALA A 371 -27.44 3.76 11.74
C ALA A 371 -28.01 4.51 10.51
N CYS A 372 -27.34 4.43 9.35
CA CYS A 372 -27.86 4.97 8.10
C CYS A 372 -29.13 4.24 7.64
N THR A 373 -29.16 2.90 7.69
CA THR A 373 -30.37 2.12 7.35
C THR A 373 -31.56 2.46 8.25
N ALA A 374 -31.35 2.63 9.55
CA ALA A 374 -32.41 3.00 10.49
C ALA A 374 -32.92 4.44 10.28
N ALA A 375 -32.04 5.38 9.92
CA ALA A 375 -32.45 6.72 9.55
C ALA A 375 -33.28 6.73 8.25
N ILE A 376 -32.84 6.00 7.22
CA ILE A 376 -33.61 5.84 5.96
C ILE A 376 -34.97 5.20 6.24
N ALA A 377 -35.04 4.16 7.08
CA ALA A 377 -36.30 3.51 7.41
C ALA A 377 -37.31 4.43 8.13
N LYS A 378 -36.84 5.40 8.92
CA LYS A 378 -37.70 6.41 9.57
C LYS A 378 -38.15 7.51 8.61
N ASP A 379 -37.21 8.13 7.89
CA ASP A 379 -37.45 9.42 7.20
C ASP A 379 -37.66 9.27 5.68
N ALA A 380 -37.31 8.11 5.13
CA ALA A 380 -37.29 7.83 3.69
C ALA A 380 -37.70 6.37 3.41
N SER A 381 -38.78 5.89 4.06
CA SER A 381 -39.26 4.51 3.94
C SER A 381 -39.51 4.08 2.49
N ASP A 382 -39.93 5.01 1.65
CA ASP A 382 -40.26 4.78 0.23
C ASP A 382 -39.00 4.49 -0.61
N ASP A 383 -37.82 4.99 -0.19
CA ASP A 383 -36.54 4.74 -0.85
C ASP A 383 -36.03 3.30 -0.58
N LEU A 384 -36.50 2.63 0.49
CA LEU A 384 -36.03 1.29 0.90
C LEU A 384 -36.22 0.23 -0.18
N GLU A 385 -37.31 0.27 -0.96
CA GLU A 385 -37.58 -0.69 -2.03
C GLU A 385 -36.52 -0.55 -3.14
N THR A 386 -36.28 0.69 -3.60
CA THR A 386 -35.27 0.98 -4.63
C THR A 386 -33.84 0.68 -4.16
N LEU A 387 -33.55 0.92 -2.88
CA LEU A 387 -32.29 0.59 -2.23
C LEU A 387 -32.08 -0.92 -2.20
N PHE A 388 -33.10 -1.69 -1.81
CA PHE A 388 -33.04 -3.16 -1.78
C PHE A 388 -32.81 -3.76 -3.18
N GLU A 389 -33.55 -3.30 -4.20
CA GLU A 389 -33.34 -3.74 -5.59
C GLU A 389 -31.92 -3.42 -6.11
N THR A 390 -31.41 -2.23 -5.80
CA THR A 390 -30.07 -1.78 -6.24
C THR A 390 -28.96 -2.59 -5.58
N LEU A 391 -29.06 -2.82 -4.26
CA LEU A 391 -28.12 -3.65 -3.50
C LEU A 391 -28.14 -5.10 -4.00
N LEU A 392 -29.32 -5.65 -4.24
CA LEU A 392 -29.50 -7.03 -4.68
C LEU A 392 -28.98 -7.25 -6.11
N THR A 393 -29.24 -6.31 -7.02
CA THR A 393 -28.71 -6.32 -8.39
C THR A 393 -27.18 -6.25 -8.38
N SER A 394 -26.60 -5.40 -7.52
CA SER A 394 -25.15 -5.29 -7.35
C SER A 394 -24.56 -6.57 -6.75
N PHE A 395 -25.24 -7.17 -5.78
CA PHE A 395 -24.83 -8.41 -5.12
C PHE A 395 -24.81 -9.60 -6.09
N GLY A 396 -25.80 -9.70 -6.97
CA GLY A 396 -25.89 -10.74 -8.01
C GLY A 396 -25.02 -10.50 -9.25
N ASN A 397 -24.38 -9.34 -9.41
CA ASN A 397 -23.65 -9.01 -10.64
C ASN A 397 -22.39 -9.88 -10.81
N HIS A 398 -22.34 -10.64 -11.92
CA HIS A 398 -21.25 -11.59 -12.20
C HIS A 398 -19.86 -10.93 -12.33
N LEU A 399 -19.76 -9.67 -12.78
CA LEU A 399 -18.48 -8.93 -12.79
C LEU A 399 -18.07 -8.55 -11.36
N PHE A 400 -19.02 -8.09 -10.53
CA PHE A 400 -18.77 -7.77 -9.12
C PHE A 400 -18.30 -9.01 -8.34
N ILE A 401 -19.00 -10.14 -8.49
CA ILE A 401 -18.66 -11.41 -7.83
C ILE A 401 -17.22 -11.85 -8.16
N ASN A 402 -16.80 -11.71 -9.42
CA ASN A 402 -15.49 -12.18 -9.90
C ASN A 402 -14.32 -11.23 -9.62
N HIS A 403 -14.56 -9.91 -9.55
CA HIS A 403 -13.49 -8.90 -9.55
C HIS A 403 -13.45 -8.00 -8.30
N ALA A 404 -14.54 -7.89 -7.53
CA ALA A 404 -14.55 -7.04 -6.34
C ALA A 404 -13.89 -7.75 -5.13
N PRO A 405 -13.07 -7.03 -4.33
CA PRO A 405 -12.53 -7.54 -3.07
C PRO A 405 -13.62 -8.11 -2.14
N ILE A 406 -13.30 -9.19 -1.43
CA ILE A 406 -14.27 -9.87 -0.54
C ILE A 406 -14.87 -8.92 0.51
N ILE A 407 -14.10 -8.00 1.06
CA ILE A 407 -14.60 -7.02 2.04
C ILE A 407 -15.74 -6.13 1.49
N GLN A 408 -15.73 -5.82 0.19
CA GLN A 408 -16.82 -5.09 -0.48
C GLN A 408 -18.06 -5.97 -0.67
N GLN A 409 -17.86 -7.26 -0.94
CA GLN A 409 -18.95 -8.23 -1.06
C GLN A 409 -19.61 -8.49 0.32
N GLU A 410 -18.80 -8.52 1.38
CA GLU A 410 -19.25 -8.67 2.77
C GLU A 410 -19.99 -7.43 3.26
N SER A 411 -19.47 -6.22 3.02
CA SER A 411 -20.17 -4.98 3.38
C SER A 411 -21.49 -4.82 2.63
N LEU A 412 -21.52 -5.19 1.34
CA LEU A 412 -22.75 -5.16 0.54
C LEU A 412 -23.78 -6.17 1.07
N ALA A 413 -23.36 -7.38 1.44
CA ALA A 413 -24.24 -8.38 2.04
C ALA A 413 -24.82 -7.91 3.39
N GLN A 414 -24.00 -7.27 4.25
CA GLN A 414 -24.45 -6.73 5.53
C GLN A 414 -25.54 -5.65 5.34
N VAL A 415 -25.33 -4.68 4.45
CA VAL A 415 -26.35 -3.66 4.16
C VAL A 415 -27.58 -4.27 3.51
N LEU A 416 -27.41 -5.21 2.57
CA LEU A 416 -28.53 -5.90 1.92
C LEU A 416 -29.46 -6.60 2.93
N LEU A 417 -28.91 -7.25 3.96
CA LEU A 417 -29.69 -7.93 5.00
C LEU A 417 -30.35 -6.96 5.98
N LEU A 418 -29.64 -5.90 6.42
CA LEU A 418 -30.23 -4.85 7.25
C LEU A 418 -31.39 -4.14 6.53
N VAL A 419 -31.24 -3.84 5.24
CA VAL A 419 -32.28 -3.24 4.40
C VAL A 419 -33.42 -4.23 4.13
N ALA A 420 -33.15 -5.52 3.91
CA ALA A 420 -34.19 -6.55 3.77
C ALA A 420 -35.06 -6.64 5.03
N GLY A 421 -34.44 -6.65 6.21
CA GLY A 421 -35.13 -6.65 7.50
C GLY A 421 -36.00 -5.41 7.71
N ALA A 422 -35.45 -4.22 7.44
CA ALA A 422 -36.19 -2.97 7.51
C ALA A 422 -37.38 -2.96 6.52
N LEU A 423 -37.14 -3.23 5.23
CA LEU A 423 -38.18 -3.25 4.21
C LEU A 423 -39.26 -4.30 4.51
N HIS A 424 -38.91 -5.46 5.09
CA HIS A 424 -39.89 -6.46 5.50
C HIS A 424 -40.84 -5.96 6.60
N ARG A 425 -40.36 -5.14 7.53
CA ARG A 425 -41.20 -4.53 8.59
C ARG A 425 -42.15 -3.46 8.05
N HIS A 426 -41.76 -2.70 7.03
CA HIS A 426 -42.59 -1.66 6.42
C HIS A 426 -43.51 -2.18 5.30
N ALA A 427 -42.98 -2.98 4.38
CA ALA A 427 -43.63 -3.45 3.17
C ALA A 427 -43.26 -4.92 2.84
N PRO A 428 -43.77 -5.91 3.61
CA PRO A 428 -43.38 -7.32 3.44
C PRO A 428 -43.70 -7.90 2.05
N MET A 429 -44.71 -7.34 1.37
CA MET A 429 -45.06 -7.74 0.00
C MET A 429 -43.99 -7.32 -1.02
N ALA A 430 -43.30 -6.19 -0.82
CA ALA A 430 -42.22 -5.75 -1.71
C ALA A 430 -41.04 -6.73 -1.63
N VAL A 431 -40.62 -7.13 -0.43
CA VAL A 431 -39.59 -8.16 -0.22
C VAL A 431 -39.99 -9.47 -0.89
N LEU A 432 -41.24 -9.91 -0.75
CA LEU A 432 -41.75 -11.13 -1.40
C LEU A 432 -41.70 -11.06 -2.93
N MET A 433 -42.07 -9.92 -3.53
CA MET A 433 -42.04 -9.73 -4.97
C MET A 433 -40.60 -9.69 -5.51
N ILE A 434 -39.70 -8.97 -4.84
CA ILE A 434 -38.30 -8.84 -5.24
C ILE A 434 -37.55 -10.16 -5.05
N ALA A 435 -37.77 -10.90 -3.95
CA ALA A 435 -37.19 -12.23 -3.74
C ALA A 435 -37.65 -13.27 -4.78
N ARG A 436 -38.86 -13.12 -5.33
CA ARG A 436 -39.39 -13.97 -6.42
C ARG A 436 -39.02 -13.48 -7.81
N SER A 437 -38.31 -12.36 -7.94
CA SER A 437 -37.81 -11.89 -9.23
C SER A 437 -36.77 -12.85 -9.80
N SER A 438 -36.71 -12.94 -11.13
CA SER A 438 -35.64 -13.69 -11.81
C SER A 438 -34.25 -13.12 -11.51
N GLY A 439 -34.14 -11.81 -11.27
CA GLY A 439 -32.89 -11.15 -10.87
C GLY A 439 -32.35 -11.65 -9.54
N HIS A 440 -33.20 -11.81 -8.52
CA HIS A 440 -32.80 -12.40 -7.23
C HIS A 440 -32.30 -13.84 -7.41
N MET A 441 -33.13 -14.69 -8.03
CA MET A 441 -32.83 -16.12 -8.19
C MET A 441 -31.56 -16.35 -9.01
N GLN A 442 -31.37 -15.57 -10.09
CA GLN A 442 -30.15 -15.62 -10.89
C GLN A 442 -28.94 -15.12 -10.08
N GLY A 443 -29.05 -14.02 -9.34
CA GLY A 443 -27.96 -13.49 -8.51
C GLY A 443 -27.49 -14.45 -7.41
N VAL A 444 -28.41 -15.18 -6.77
CA VAL A 444 -28.06 -16.26 -5.83
C VAL A 444 -27.44 -17.45 -6.57
N SER A 445 -27.96 -17.83 -7.74
CA SER A 445 -27.37 -18.90 -8.56
C SER A 445 -25.93 -18.57 -9.00
N ASP A 446 -25.68 -17.36 -9.51
CA ASP A 446 -24.36 -16.87 -9.92
C ASP A 446 -23.37 -16.85 -8.75
N ARG A 447 -23.85 -16.48 -7.55
CA ARG A 447 -23.08 -16.60 -6.29
C ARG A 447 -22.75 -18.06 -5.97
N LEU A 448 -23.69 -18.98 -6.10
CA LEU A 448 -23.47 -20.41 -5.82
C LEU A 448 -22.47 -21.04 -6.78
N HIS A 449 -22.54 -20.66 -8.06
CA HIS A 449 -21.61 -21.04 -9.12
C HIS A 449 -20.24 -20.34 -9.03
N ALA A 450 -20.07 -19.31 -8.18
CA ALA A 450 -18.81 -18.61 -8.03
C ALA A 450 -17.66 -19.55 -7.62
N SER A 451 -16.47 -19.33 -8.18
CA SER A 451 -15.26 -20.09 -7.84
C SER A 451 -14.72 -19.78 -6.43
N ASN A 452 -15.03 -18.61 -5.89
CA ASN A 452 -14.58 -18.18 -4.56
C ASN A 452 -15.54 -18.70 -3.47
N LEU A 453 -15.00 -19.50 -2.54
CA LEU A 453 -15.76 -20.10 -1.43
C LEU A 453 -16.51 -19.05 -0.60
N ARG A 454 -15.90 -17.90 -0.31
CA ARG A 454 -16.54 -16.85 0.50
C ARG A 454 -17.67 -16.15 -0.26
N ALA A 455 -17.52 -15.94 -1.56
CA ALA A 455 -18.60 -15.40 -2.40
C ALA A 455 -19.79 -16.37 -2.51
N ARG A 456 -19.53 -17.68 -2.58
CA ARG A 456 -20.54 -18.74 -2.50
C ARG A 456 -21.23 -18.78 -1.14
N TRP A 457 -20.46 -18.70 -0.06
CA TRP A 457 -20.98 -18.68 1.31
C TRP A 457 -21.89 -17.47 1.55
N LEU A 458 -21.49 -16.27 1.12
CA LEU A 458 -22.37 -15.09 1.13
C LEU A 458 -23.66 -15.31 0.31
N GLY A 459 -23.59 -16.03 -0.81
CA GLY A 459 -24.77 -16.42 -1.59
C GLY A 459 -25.74 -17.32 -0.82
N MET A 460 -25.22 -18.35 -0.13
CA MET A 460 -26.02 -19.23 0.74
C MET A 460 -26.66 -18.44 1.88
N ILE A 461 -25.87 -17.62 2.58
CA ILE A 461 -26.31 -16.75 3.68
C ILE A 461 -27.46 -15.81 3.24
N VAL A 462 -27.27 -15.06 2.16
CA VAL A 462 -28.26 -14.08 1.68
C VAL A 462 -29.52 -14.79 1.17
N GLY A 463 -29.38 -15.93 0.47
CA GLY A 463 -30.51 -16.74 0.03
C GLY A 463 -31.34 -17.29 1.20
N THR A 464 -30.70 -17.89 2.20
CA THR A 464 -31.36 -18.41 3.40
C THR A 464 -32.01 -17.29 4.23
N ALA A 465 -31.34 -16.16 4.43
CA ALA A 465 -31.91 -15.04 5.20
C ALA A 465 -33.15 -14.43 4.53
N ILE A 466 -33.10 -14.16 3.22
CA ILE A 466 -34.26 -13.62 2.48
C ILE A 466 -35.40 -14.66 2.42
N SER A 467 -35.09 -15.93 2.17
CA SER A 467 -36.08 -17.02 2.24
C SER A 467 -36.71 -17.13 3.64
N SER A 468 -35.97 -16.88 4.72
CA SER A 468 -36.54 -16.94 6.08
C SER A 468 -37.59 -15.84 6.38
N LEU A 469 -37.56 -14.73 5.66
CA LEU A 469 -38.57 -13.65 5.72
C LEU A 469 -39.81 -13.98 4.87
N VAL A 470 -39.60 -14.57 3.68
CA VAL A 470 -40.63 -14.68 2.64
C VAL A 470 -41.34 -16.04 2.61
N ASP A 471 -40.62 -17.12 2.93
CA ASP A 471 -41.13 -18.49 2.81
C ASP A 471 -41.70 -19.03 4.13
N LYS A 472 -42.75 -19.84 4.01
CA LYS A 472 -43.42 -20.47 5.14
C LYS A 472 -42.52 -21.48 5.83
N GLU A 473 -42.73 -21.70 7.12
CA GLU A 473 -42.04 -22.75 7.88
C GLU A 473 -42.23 -24.11 7.19
N GLY A 474 -41.12 -24.83 6.98
CA GLY A 474 -41.06 -26.05 6.16
C GLY A 474 -40.73 -25.84 4.67
N SER A 475 -40.78 -24.61 4.16
CA SER A 475 -40.37 -24.23 2.79
C SER A 475 -39.18 -23.26 2.74
N LYS A 476 -38.62 -22.90 3.91
CA LYS A 476 -37.43 -22.04 4.02
C LYS A 476 -36.19 -22.75 3.46
N MET A 477 -35.37 -22.02 2.71
CA MET A 477 -34.15 -22.53 2.07
C MET A 477 -33.03 -22.74 3.10
N ASP A 478 -32.71 -24.01 3.38
CA ASP A 478 -31.53 -24.40 4.16
C ASP A 478 -30.57 -25.23 3.30
N PHE A 479 -29.27 -24.89 3.35
CA PHE A 479 -28.21 -25.61 2.65
C PHE A 479 -27.59 -26.73 3.50
N GLY A 480 -27.82 -26.76 4.81
CA GLY A 480 -27.42 -27.85 5.71
C GLY A 480 -25.91 -28.08 5.85
N THR A 481 -25.05 -27.18 5.36
CA THR A 481 -23.59 -27.32 5.38
C THR A 481 -22.99 -26.91 6.73
N GLU A 482 -21.85 -27.51 7.09
CA GLU A 482 -21.14 -27.20 8.34
C GLU A 482 -20.80 -25.70 8.46
N ASP A 483 -20.38 -25.07 7.35
CA ASP A 483 -20.07 -23.63 7.27
C ASP A 483 -21.26 -22.71 7.62
N MET A 484 -22.50 -23.17 7.41
CA MET A 484 -23.74 -22.44 7.72
C MET A 484 -24.16 -22.59 9.19
N GLN A 485 -23.55 -23.52 9.94
CA GLN A 485 -23.85 -23.74 11.36
C GLN A 485 -22.95 -22.90 12.29
N THR A 486 -21.94 -22.21 11.73
CA THR A 486 -20.97 -21.39 12.46
C THR A 486 -21.60 -20.18 13.17
N GLN A 487 -20.90 -19.64 14.18
CA GLN A 487 -21.35 -18.42 14.88
C GLN A 487 -21.46 -17.22 13.92
N GLU A 488 -20.52 -17.11 12.97
CA GLU A 488 -20.51 -16.06 11.95
C GLU A 488 -21.72 -16.16 11.00
N ALA A 489 -22.07 -17.37 10.56
CA ALA A 489 -23.26 -17.60 9.74
C ALA A 489 -24.53 -17.16 10.47
N ARG A 490 -24.67 -17.54 11.76
CA ARG A 490 -25.82 -17.12 12.59
C ARG A 490 -25.90 -15.61 12.78
N TRP A 491 -24.76 -14.94 12.99
CA TRP A 491 -24.68 -13.48 13.09
C TRP A 491 -25.15 -12.79 11.80
N TYR A 492 -24.69 -13.27 10.63
CA TYR A 492 -25.15 -12.75 9.34
C TYR A 492 -26.64 -12.99 9.11
N LEU A 493 -27.13 -14.22 9.37
CA LEU A 493 -28.54 -14.57 9.23
C LEU A 493 -29.43 -13.70 10.12
N GLY A 494 -28.99 -13.40 11.36
CA GLY A 494 -29.70 -12.54 12.29
C GLY A 494 -29.78 -11.06 11.89
N LEU A 495 -29.00 -10.58 10.92
CA LEU A 495 -29.01 -9.16 10.52
C LEU A 495 -30.39 -8.68 10.01
N VAL A 496 -31.24 -9.57 9.50
CA VAL A 496 -32.61 -9.22 9.07
C VAL A 496 -33.55 -8.94 10.26
N ASP A 497 -33.30 -9.60 11.40
CA ASP A 497 -34.11 -9.45 12.61
C ASP A 497 -33.72 -8.21 13.43
N ILE A 498 -32.55 -7.61 13.15
CA ILE A 498 -32.08 -6.41 13.84
C ILE A 498 -32.91 -5.19 13.45
N GLU A 499 -33.39 -4.48 14.45
CA GLU A 499 -33.97 -3.14 14.35
C GLU A 499 -33.02 -2.14 15.07
N PRO A 500 -32.16 -1.41 14.33
CA PRO A 500 -31.23 -0.49 14.94
C PRO A 500 -31.99 0.72 15.51
N PRO A 501 -31.64 1.21 16.71
CA PRO A 501 -32.38 2.25 17.38
C PRO A 501 -32.26 3.59 16.65
N VAL A 502 -33.39 4.26 16.46
CA VAL A 502 -33.40 5.64 15.95
C VAL A 502 -33.28 6.64 17.09
N GLY A 503 -32.33 7.56 17.00
CA GLY A 503 -32.09 8.59 18.00
C GLY A 503 -32.44 10.01 17.55
N SER A 504 -31.90 10.98 18.27
CA SER A 504 -32.09 12.42 18.05
C SER A 504 -30.77 13.18 17.93
N LEU A 505 -30.82 14.39 17.37
CA LEU A 505 -29.67 15.29 17.29
C LEU A 505 -29.11 15.66 18.67
N ASP A 506 -29.93 15.67 19.72
CA ASP A 506 -29.47 15.98 21.08
C ASP A 506 -28.68 14.83 21.72
N GLU A 507 -28.98 13.59 21.37
CA GLU A 507 -28.16 12.43 21.75
C GLU A 507 -26.82 12.42 21.01
N PHE A 508 -26.78 12.89 19.75
CA PHE A 508 -25.54 13.10 19.02
C PHE A 508 -24.65 14.20 19.62
N LYS A 509 -25.25 15.29 20.14
CA LYS A 509 -24.51 16.30 20.90
C LYS A 509 -23.85 15.68 22.14
N GLN A 510 -24.56 14.84 22.89
CA GLN A 510 -23.99 14.14 24.05
C GLN A 510 -22.88 13.15 23.65
N PHE A 511 -23.05 12.43 22.54
CA PHE A 511 -22.02 11.53 21.99
C PHE A 511 -20.71 12.27 21.69
N THR A 512 -20.78 13.45 21.05
CA THR A 512 -19.58 14.27 20.78
C THR A 512 -18.92 14.85 22.03
N GLU A 513 -19.66 15.14 23.10
CA GLU A 513 -19.10 15.60 24.39
C GLU A 513 -18.25 14.53 25.10
N MET A 514 -18.60 13.26 24.95
CA MET A 514 -17.87 12.16 25.60
C MET A 514 -16.48 11.92 24.98
N ASP A 515 -16.28 12.30 23.73
CA ASP A 515 -15.02 12.13 22.99
C ASP A 515 -14.06 13.33 23.20
N ASP A 516 -14.58 14.56 23.33
CA ASP A 516 -13.79 15.77 23.61
C ASP A 516 -13.14 15.78 25.02
N ILE A 517 -13.67 15.02 25.99
CA ILE A 517 -13.11 14.93 27.36
C ILE A 517 -11.90 13.97 27.41
N GLY A 518 -10.92 14.18 26.53
CA GLY A 518 -9.53 13.72 26.66
C GLY A 518 -9.31 12.24 27.01
N THR A 519 -10.25 11.35 26.69
CA THR A 519 -10.16 9.94 27.09
C THR A 519 -9.16 9.26 26.15
N LYS A 520 -7.88 9.23 26.54
CA LYS A 520 -6.86 8.37 25.90
C LYS A 520 -7.50 7.01 25.62
N PRO A 521 -7.39 6.46 24.39
CA PRO A 521 -8.05 5.21 24.05
C PRO A 521 -7.60 4.15 25.04
N LYS A 522 -8.50 3.76 25.95
CA LYS A 522 -8.25 2.65 26.86
C LYS A 522 -8.12 1.44 25.94
N HIS A 523 -6.91 0.92 25.78
CA HIS A 523 -6.74 -0.42 25.23
C HIS A 523 -7.60 -1.34 26.08
N ALA A 524 -8.75 -1.72 25.53
CA ALA A 524 -9.64 -2.67 26.14
C ALA A 524 -8.86 -3.98 26.20
N LYS A 525 -8.31 -4.29 27.38
CA LYS A 525 -7.72 -5.61 27.66
C LYS A 525 -8.81 -6.61 27.32
N LYS A 526 -8.66 -7.32 26.19
CA LYS A 526 -9.63 -8.34 25.75
C LYS A 526 -9.87 -9.28 26.93
N ARG A 527 -11.06 -9.21 27.51
CA ARG A 527 -11.48 -10.23 28.48
C ARG A 527 -11.59 -11.53 27.70
N PRO A 528 -10.93 -12.62 28.11
CA PRO A 528 -11.07 -13.88 27.42
C PRO A 528 -12.54 -14.32 27.49
N ILE A 529 -13.18 -14.45 26.33
CA ILE A 529 -14.48 -15.11 26.21
C ILE A 529 -14.25 -16.57 26.64
N PRO A 530 -15.12 -17.17 27.49
CA PRO A 530 -14.90 -18.51 27.98
C PRO A 530 -15.24 -19.56 26.91
N SER A 531 -14.26 -19.89 26.06
CA SER A 531 -14.27 -21.15 25.32
C SER A 531 -14.28 -22.32 26.30
N GLU A 532 -15.11 -23.34 26.04
CA GLU A 532 -15.13 -24.57 26.82
C GLU A 532 -13.71 -25.16 26.89
N ARG A 533 -13.23 -25.37 28.12
CA ARG A 533 -11.84 -25.77 28.35
C ARG A 533 -11.66 -27.24 28.00
N LEU A 534 -10.99 -27.50 26.87
CA LEU A 534 -10.34 -28.78 26.61
C LEU A 534 -9.51 -29.21 27.83
N PRO A 535 -9.55 -30.49 28.25
CA PRO A 535 -8.83 -30.95 29.43
C PRO A 535 -7.31 -30.81 29.23
N ILE A 536 -6.66 -30.12 30.17
CA ILE A 536 -5.23 -29.79 30.11
C ILE A 536 -4.43 -30.85 30.87
N ILE A 537 -3.50 -31.52 30.19
CA ILE A 537 -2.49 -32.39 30.79
C ILE A 537 -1.11 -31.85 30.40
N ASN A 538 -0.22 -31.66 31.39
CA ASN A 538 1.14 -31.12 31.21
C ASN A 538 1.25 -29.79 30.41
N GLY A 539 0.25 -28.91 30.52
CA GLY A 539 0.39 -27.49 30.14
C GLY A 539 0.32 -27.16 28.64
N LYS A 540 0.06 -28.15 27.77
CA LYS A 540 -0.30 -27.93 26.36
C LYS A 540 -1.74 -28.41 26.12
N GLN A 541 -2.45 -27.77 25.19
CA GLN A 541 -3.73 -28.29 24.70
C GLN A 541 -3.44 -29.48 23.77
N THR A 542 -4.00 -30.65 24.08
CA THR A 542 -3.81 -31.88 23.28
C THR A 542 -5.06 -32.18 22.47
N PHE A 543 -4.90 -32.41 21.17
CA PHE A 543 -5.94 -32.97 20.31
C PHE A 543 -5.79 -34.51 20.31
N GLY A 544 -6.84 -35.24 20.71
CA GLY A 544 -6.85 -36.72 20.72
C GLY A 544 -6.90 -37.37 22.11
N PRO A 545 -7.21 -38.69 22.20
CA PRO A 545 -7.45 -39.41 23.44
C PRO A 545 -6.20 -39.70 24.28
N VAL A 546 -6.41 -39.87 25.60
CA VAL A 546 -5.41 -39.79 26.68
C VAL A 546 -4.46 -41.00 26.78
N ARG A 547 -3.19 -40.75 27.17
CA ARG A 547 -2.29 -41.71 27.83
C ARG A 547 -1.74 -41.17 29.17
N PRO A 548 -1.29 -42.02 30.11
CA PRO A 548 -0.98 -41.63 31.50
C PRO A 548 0.32 -40.81 31.66
N PRO A 549 0.54 -40.17 32.83
CA PRO A 549 1.44 -39.02 32.95
C PRO A 549 2.86 -39.35 33.45
N ALA A 550 3.79 -38.44 33.14
CA ALA A 550 5.01 -38.22 33.91
C ALA A 550 5.20 -36.70 34.13
N GLN A 551 5.68 -36.32 35.31
CA GLN A 551 6.03 -34.95 35.74
C GLN A 551 7.43 -34.59 35.18
N THR A 552 7.93 -33.35 35.14
CA THR A 552 7.78 -32.18 36.02
C THR A 552 7.85 -30.85 35.25
N LYS A 553 7.43 -29.74 35.90
CA LYS A 553 7.64 -28.36 35.43
C LYS A 553 8.92 -27.78 36.03
N VAL A 554 9.57 -26.85 35.32
CA VAL A 554 10.05 -25.58 35.88
C VAL A 554 9.69 -24.46 34.88
N VAL A 555 9.40 -23.26 35.38
CA VAL A 555 9.00 -22.07 34.61
C VAL A 555 10.04 -20.98 34.83
N GLY A 556 10.44 -20.28 33.76
CA GLY A 556 11.25 -19.05 33.81
C GLY A 556 10.46 -17.87 33.25
N GLU A 557 10.58 -16.71 33.90
CA GLU A 557 9.76 -15.53 33.63
C GLU A 557 10.23 -14.69 32.43
N ARG A 558 9.28 -13.98 31.79
CA ARG A 558 9.56 -12.99 30.75
C ARG A 558 9.51 -11.59 31.35
N VAL A 559 10.62 -10.87 31.30
CA VAL A 559 10.64 -9.41 31.52
C VAL A 559 10.31 -8.70 30.20
N THR A 560 9.49 -7.66 30.28
CA THR A 560 9.10 -6.79 29.16
C THR A 560 10.13 -5.70 28.92
N GLU A 561 10.46 -5.47 27.64
CA GLU A 561 11.28 -4.34 27.19
C GLU A 561 10.53 -3.01 27.41
N LEU A 562 11.26 -1.99 27.87
CA LEU A 562 10.92 -0.58 27.76
C LEU A 562 12.09 0.11 27.07
N ASP A 563 11.77 0.91 26.05
CA ASP A 563 12.75 1.73 25.35
C ASP A 563 13.20 2.90 26.23
N ASP A 564 14.51 3.06 26.40
CA ASP A 564 15.12 4.36 26.69
C ASP A 564 16.56 4.38 26.16
N ASP A 565 16.99 5.56 25.72
CA ASP A 565 18.37 6.08 25.56
C ASP A 565 18.51 6.95 24.30
N SER A 566 18.27 8.25 24.49
CA SER A 566 18.98 9.30 23.75
C SER A 566 19.57 10.27 24.76
N GLU A 567 20.89 10.38 24.76
CA GLU A 567 21.74 11.03 25.77
C GLU A 567 21.40 12.52 25.99
N HIS A 568 21.35 12.96 27.26
CA HIS A 568 22.04 14.18 27.72
C HIS A 568 22.06 14.28 29.26
N ASP A 569 23.04 15.04 29.77
CA ASP A 569 23.48 15.10 31.17
C ASP A 569 22.46 15.76 32.12
N ASP A 570 22.38 15.24 33.37
CA ASP A 570 22.12 16.04 34.58
C ASP A 570 22.56 15.28 35.85
N ASP A 571 23.52 15.86 36.59
CA ASP A 571 24.05 15.37 37.87
C ASP A 571 23.14 15.82 39.05
N ASP A 572 22.21 14.99 39.55
CA ASP A 572 21.74 15.06 40.96
C ASP A 572 20.79 13.92 41.45
N LEU A 573 21.18 12.63 41.35
CA LEU A 573 20.38 11.50 41.88
C LEU A 573 21.04 10.78 43.06
N LYS A 574 20.44 10.90 44.25
CA LYS A 574 20.89 10.22 45.48
C LYS A 574 20.58 8.71 45.45
N PRO A 575 21.54 7.83 45.80
CA PRO A 575 21.28 6.39 45.92
C PRO A 575 20.27 6.07 47.02
N TYR A 576 19.25 5.27 46.71
CA TYR A 576 18.45 4.57 47.71
C TYR A 576 19.14 3.24 48.10
N ALA A 577 19.11 2.91 49.39
CA ALA A 577 19.60 1.62 49.87
C ALA A 577 18.67 0.48 49.43
N LYS A 578 19.26 -0.64 48.97
CA LYS A 578 18.53 -1.89 48.80
C LYS A 578 18.15 -2.44 50.19
N PRO A 579 16.95 -3.00 50.38
CA PRO A 579 16.71 -3.95 51.46
C PRO A 579 17.57 -5.21 51.23
N ASP A 580 18.31 -5.62 52.24
CA ASP A 580 18.86 -6.97 52.32
C ASP A 580 17.70 -7.93 52.55
N ASP A 581 17.51 -8.87 51.63
CA ASP A 581 16.86 -10.17 51.87
C ASP A 581 17.31 -11.09 50.72
N ASP A 582 18.45 -11.74 50.95
CA ASP A 582 19.04 -12.76 50.08
C ASP A 582 18.78 -14.15 50.68
N PRO A 583 17.94 -14.99 50.06
CA PRO A 583 17.82 -16.40 50.39
C PRO A 583 18.53 -17.27 49.35
N GLU A 584 19.80 -17.58 49.66
CA GLU A 584 20.48 -18.83 49.33
C GLU A 584 20.76 -19.12 47.83
N ASP A 585 21.88 -18.56 47.36
CA ASP A 585 22.99 -19.29 46.72
C ASP A 585 22.63 -20.60 45.98
N SER A 586 22.40 -20.50 44.68
CA SER A 586 22.42 -21.65 43.76
C SER A 586 23.74 -21.64 43.01
N ASP A 587 24.58 -22.65 43.24
CA ASP A 587 25.96 -22.81 42.76
C ASP A 587 26.14 -22.77 41.22
N GLU A 588 25.98 -21.61 40.58
CA GLU A 588 26.47 -21.34 39.23
C GLU A 588 27.62 -20.33 39.28
N ASP A 589 28.85 -20.84 39.07
CA ASP A 589 30.10 -20.10 39.07
C ASP A 589 30.00 -18.79 38.27
N ALA A 590 30.09 -17.66 38.99
CA ALA A 590 29.94 -16.31 38.43
C ALA A 590 30.99 -15.96 37.35
N THR A 591 32.04 -16.78 37.17
CA THR A 591 33.01 -16.63 36.07
C THR A 591 32.50 -17.17 34.73
N LEU A 592 31.42 -17.96 34.69
CA LEU A 592 30.85 -18.56 33.48
C LEU A 592 29.76 -17.72 32.78
N VAL A 593 29.35 -16.60 33.36
CA VAL A 593 28.34 -15.70 32.76
C VAL A 593 28.96 -14.89 31.62
N ASN A 594 29.04 -15.50 30.44
CA ASN A 594 29.49 -14.81 29.23
C ASN A 594 28.50 -13.68 28.85
N ARG A 595 28.91 -12.43 29.13
CA ARG A 595 28.12 -11.22 28.86
C ARG A 595 28.05 -10.85 27.36
N ASP A 596 28.97 -11.38 26.55
CA ASP A 596 29.11 -11.08 25.12
C ASP A 596 28.20 -11.93 24.21
N LYS A 597 27.00 -12.32 24.68
CA LYS A 597 26.04 -13.05 23.83
C LYS A 597 25.59 -12.16 22.67
N PRO A 598 25.80 -12.56 21.40
CA PRO A 598 25.39 -11.76 20.26
C PRO A 598 23.87 -11.61 20.22
N ARG A 599 23.40 -10.51 19.62
CA ARG A 599 21.97 -10.24 19.36
C ARG A 599 21.64 -10.49 17.87
N PRO A 600 20.39 -10.86 17.53
CA PRO A 600 19.97 -11.01 16.14
C PRO A 600 20.16 -9.72 15.32
N PRO A 601 20.60 -9.79 14.04
CA PRO A 601 20.81 -8.62 13.22
C PRO A 601 19.50 -7.90 12.88
N VAL A 602 19.51 -6.57 13.01
CA VAL A 602 18.41 -5.67 12.62
C VAL A 602 18.66 -5.02 11.26
N TYR A 603 19.91 -4.72 10.92
CA TYR A 603 20.30 -4.11 9.64
C TYR A 603 21.10 -5.09 8.77
N ILE A 604 20.97 -4.93 7.44
CA ILE A 604 21.69 -5.74 6.45
C ILE A 604 23.19 -5.53 6.57
N ARG A 605 23.65 -4.31 6.85
CA ARG A 605 25.07 -4.01 7.12
C ARG A 605 25.61 -4.72 8.38
N ASP A 606 24.76 -5.00 9.36
CA ASP A 606 25.16 -5.73 10.56
C ASP A 606 25.18 -7.23 10.31
N LEU A 607 24.19 -7.75 9.57
CA LEU A 607 24.21 -9.12 9.05
C LEU A 607 25.51 -9.39 8.27
N MET A 608 25.91 -8.50 7.36
CA MET A 608 27.15 -8.63 6.59
C MET A 608 28.40 -8.63 7.48
N ARG A 609 28.42 -7.84 8.56
CA ARG A 609 29.49 -7.87 9.57
C ARG A 609 29.51 -9.17 10.37
N MET A 610 28.35 -9.75 10.68
CA MET A 610 28.25 -11.03 11.39
C MET A 610 28.68 -12.23 10.52
N LEU A 611 28.34 -12.22 9.23
CA LEU A 611 28.72 -13.27 8.28
C LEU A 611 30.22 -13.27 7.93
N ARG A 612 30.91 -12.13 8.11
CA ARG A 612 32.37 -11.99 7.93
C ARG A 612 33.16 -12.26 9.21
N ASP A 613 32.51 -12.59 10.32
CA ASP A 613 33.19 -12.86 11.60
C ASP A 613 33.66 -14.32 11.66
N THR A 614 34.97 -14.53 11.51
CA THR A 614 35.62 -15.85 11.58
C THR A 614 36.24 -16.14 12.94
N GLU A 615 36.05 -15.26 13.93
CA GLU A 615 36.62 -15.42 15.28
C GLU A 615 35.55 -15.80 16.31
N LYS A 616 34.31 -15.29 16.16
CA LYS A 616 33.21 -15.50 17.12
C LYS A 616 32.13 -16.44 16.56
N PRO A 617 32.14 -17.75 16.89
CA PRO A 617 31.18 -18.73 16.34
C PRO A 617 29.72 -18.35 16.62
N ASP A 618 29.39 -17.96 17.85
CA ASP A 618 28.04 -17.57 18.25
C ASP A 618 27.48 -16.44 17.37
N ARG A 619 28.34 -15.50 16.96
CA ARG A 619 27.95 -14.33 16.16
C ARG A 619 27.71 -14.72 14.71
N PHE A 620 28.58 -15.54 14.14
CA PHE A 620 28.40 -16.11 12.80
C PHE A 620 27.12 -16.93 12.72
N GLN A 621 26.92 -17.86 13.65
CA GLN A 621 25.73 -18.70 13.73
C GLN A 621 24.45 -17.87 13.87
N MET A 622 24.47 -16.81 14.68
CA MET A 622 23.31 -15.93 14.83
C MET A 622 23.05 -15.08 13.58
N GLY A 623 24.09 -14.68 12.85
CA GLY A 623 23.97 -14.00 11.56
C GLY A 623 23.27 -14.89 10.53
N ILE A 624 23.81 -16.10 10.30
CA ILE A 624 23.30 -17.00 9.25
C ILE A 624 21.89 -17.53 9.56
N LYS A 625 21.58 -17.90 10.82
CA LYS A 625 20.24 -18.37 11.23
C LYS A 625 19.14 -17.32 11.03
N HIS A 626 19.46 -16.03 11.16
CA HIS A 626 18.49 -14.94 10.98
C HIS A 626 18.51 -14.30 9.58
N ALA A 627 19.49 -14.63 8.72
CA ALA A 627 19.71 -13.98 7.43
C ALA A 627 18.46 -13.96 6.53
N ALA A 628 17.96 -15.13 6.13
CA ALA A 628 16.81 -15.24 5.23
C ALA A 628 15.55 -14.56 5.79
N GLY A 629 15.30 -14.70 7.09
CA GLY A 629 14.17 -14.05 7.78
C GLY A 629 14.29 -12.54 7.91
N LEU A 630 15.50 -11.98 8.01
CA LEU A 630 15.73 -10.54 7.96
C LEU A 630 15.53 -9.98 6.55
N ILE A 631 16.16 -10.61 5.55
CA ILE A 631 16.10 -10.20 4.14
C ILE A 631 14.65 -10.22 3.65
N ARG A 632 13.90 -11.32 3.89
CA ARG A 632 12.48 -11.45 3.53
C ARG A 632 11.59 -10.37 4.18
N ARG A 633 11.84 -10.00 5.44
CA ARG A 633 11.11 -8.90 6.12
C ARG A 633 11.42 -7.53 5.52
N LYS A 634 12.64 -7.30 5.03
CA LYS A 634 13.09 -6.01 4.50
C LYS A 634 12.94 -5.83 2.98
N LEU A 635 12.40 -6.81 2.23
CA LEU A 635 12.20 -6.73 0.77
C LEU A 635 11.45 -5.46 0.32
N ASN A 636 10.47 -5.01 1.11
CA ASN A 636 9.67 -3.81 0.84
C ASN A 636 10.00 -2.63 1.78
N PHE A 637 11.06 -2.74 2.59
CA PHE A 637 11.42 -1.74 3.60
C PHE A 637 12.57 -0.86 3.11
N GLY A 638 12.22 0.22 2.41
CA GLY A 638 13.20 1.16 1.83
C GLY A 638 14.04 0.54 0.71
N GLY A 639 15.27 1.05 0.53
CA GLY A 639 16.24 0.55 -0.45
C GLY A 639 17.23 -0.50 0.10
N GLU A 640 17.32 -0.66 1.43
CA GLU A 640 18.45 -1.30 2.12
C GLU A 640 18.86 -2.68 1.58
N VAL A 641 17.90 -3.56 1.25
CA VAL A 641 18.21 -4.87 0.69
C VAL A 641 18.70 -4.78 -0.76
N ARG A 642 18.09 -3.90 -1.58
CA ARG A 642 18.44 -3.73 -3.00
C ARG A 642 19.79 -3.05 -3.18
N ASP A 643 20.08 -2.05 -2.36
CA ASP A 643 21.33 -1.30 -2.37
C ASP A 643 22.54 -2.20 -2.05
N HIS A 644 22.35 -3.20 -1.17
CA HIS A 644 23.38 -4.17 -0.75
C HIS A 644 23.24 -5.54 -1.41
N ALA A 645 22.33 -5.74 -2.38
CA ALA A 645 21.97 -7.07 -2.89
C ALA A 645 23.14 -7.84 -3.52
N GLU A 646 23.98 -7.17 -4.32
CA GLU A 646 25.15 -7.79 -4.95
C GLU A 646 26.24 -8.14 -3.94
N GLU A 647 26.57 -7.24 -3.01
CA GLU A 647 27.59 -7.48 -1.98
C GLU A 647 27.15 -8.60 -1.03
N LEU A 648 25.87 -8.63 -0.65
CA LEU A 648 25.30 -9.67 0.19
C LEU A 648 25.22 -11.02 -0.54
N ALA A 649 24.85 -11.04 -1.82
CA ALA A 649 24.85 -12.26 -2.63
C ALA A 649 26.27 -12.82 -2.81
N LEU A 650 27.27 -11.96 -3.04
CA LEU A 650 28.68 -12.35 -3.14
C LEU A 650 29.16 -13.01 -1.84
N ILE A 651 28.88 -12.39 -0.69
CA ILE A 651 29.17 -13.00 0.63
C ILE A 651 28.59 -14.42 0.70
N PHE A 652 27.32 -14.64 0.33
CA PHE A 652 26.70 -15.98 0.39
C PHE A 652 27.16 -16.97 -0.69
N CYS A 653 27.74 -16.51 -1.79
CA CYS A 653 28.39 -17.37 -2.79
C CYS A 653 29.74 -17.87 -2.27
N ASP A 654 30.54 -16.98 -1.68
CA ASP A 654 31.87 -17.27 -1.12
C ASP A 654 31.83 -17.94 0.26
N LEU A 655 30.72 -17.80 1.01
CA LEU A 655 30.61 -18.23 2.41
C LEU A 655 31.01 -19.70 2.61
N GLN A 656 32.08 -19.88 3.37
CA GLN A 656 32.47 -21.17 3.94
C GLN A 656 31.83 -21.33 5.33
N ASP A 657 31.84 -22.55 5.84
CA ASP A 657 31.43 -22.85 7.22
C ASP A 657 32.66 -23.11 8.10
N PRO A 658 33.24 -22.09 8.74
CA PRO A 658 34.40 -22.26 9.60
C PRO A 658 34.08 -22.94 10.94
N PHE A 659 32.80 -23.18 11.27
CA PHE A 659 32.35 -23.58 12.60
C PHE A 659 31.50 -24.86 12.66
N ASP A 660 31.32 -25.59 11.54
CA ASP A 660 30.48 -26.80 11.44
C ASP A 660 29.03 -26.53 11.93
N THR A 661 28.39 -25.55 11.29
CA THR A 661 27.08 -25.00 11.64
C THR A 661 25.96 -25.90 11.14
N ASP A 662 25.05 -26.31 12.05
CA ASP A 662 23.84 -27.06 11.69
C ASP A 662 23.07 -26.41 10.52
N ASP A 663 22.75 -27.24 9.52
CA ASP A 663 21.99 -26.87 8.31
C ASP A 663 22.56 -25.66 7.52
N PHE A 664 23.88 -25.41 7.60
CA PHE A 664 24.58 -24.29 6.94
C PHE A 664 24.19 -24.08 5.46
N ASP A 665 24.33 -25.14 4.64
CA ASP A 665 24.02 -25.11 3.20
C ASP A 665 22.54 -24.78 2.93
N GLU A 666 21.64 -25.17 3.84
CA GLU A 666 20.21 -24.85 3.78
C GLU A 666 19.94 -23.37 4.14
N LEU A 667 20.54 -22.86 5.23
CA LEU A 667 20.40 -21.45 5.60
C LEU A 667 20.98 -20.53 4.51
N ARG A 668 22.09 -20.94 3.90
CA ARG A 668 22.75 -20.25 2.79
C ARG A 668 21.90 -20.23 1.52
N ILE A 669 21.32 -21.35 1.08
CA ILE A 669 20.43 -21.34 -0.10
C ILE A 669 19.15 -20.53 0.17
N GLN A 670 18.60 -20.56 1.39
CA GLN A 670 17.45 -19.73 1.77
C GLN A 670 17.76 -18.24 1.77
N ALA A 671 18.96 -17.84 2.18
CA ALA A 671 19.41 -16.46 2.06
C ALA A 671 19.58 -16.05 0.58
N LEU A 672 20.20 -16.88 -0.26
CA LEU A 672 20.34 -16.61 -1.70
C LEU A 672 18.98 -16.47 -2.40
N ILE A 673 18.01 -17.34 -2.10
CA ILE A 673 16.63 -17.22 -2.61
C ILE A 673 15.99 -15.90 -2.16
N ALA A 674 16.13 -15.54 -0.87
CA ALA A 674 15.60 -14.28 -0.36
C ALA A 674 16.21 -13.04 -1.05
N ILE A 675 17.50 -13.07 -1.40
CA ILE A 675 18.19 -11.98 -2.11
C ILE A 675 17.74 -11.90 -3.56
N LEU A 676 17.64 -13.03 -4.27
CA LEU A 676 17.13 -13.10 -5.65
C LEU A 676 15.75 -12.43 -5.78
N LEU A 677 14.87 -12.67 -4.80
CA LEU A 677 13.50 -12.14 -4.78
C LEU A 677 13.41 -10.62 -4.48
N SER A 678 14.51 -9.97 -4.10
CA SER A 678 14.53 -8.50 -3.83
C SER A 678 14.51 -7.66 -5.12
N ASP A 679 15.17 -8.15 -6.18
CA ASP A 679 15.24 -7.53 -7.51
C ASP A 679 15.58 -8.59 -8.58
N ILE A 680 14.58 -9.37 -8.96
CA ILE A 680 14.75 -10.52 -9.88
C ILE A 680 15.40 -10.14 -11.23
N PRO A 681 14.98 -9.05 -11.94
CA PRO A 681 15.58 -8.68 -13.23
C PRO A 681 17.07 -8.35 -13.14
N LYS A 682 17.56 -7.95 -11.98
CA LYS A 682 18.98 -7.66 -11.73
C LYS A 682 19.73 -8.88 -11.19
N MET A 683 19.20 -9.52 -10.14
CA MET A 683 19.91 -10.53 -9.37
C MET A 683 19.90 -11.92 -10.03
N ALA A 684 18.87 -12.29 -10.81
CA ALA A 684 18.86 -13.58 -11.49
C ALA A 684 19.91 -13.68 -12.62
N PRO A 685 20.08 -12.67 -13.50
CA PRO A 685 21.20 -12.66 -14.46
C PRO A 685 22.56 -12.59 -13.78
N TRP A 686 22.68 -11.84 -12.68
CA TRP A 686 23.92 -11.73 -11.90
C TRP A 686 24.33 -13.08 -11.30
N LEU A 687 23.42 -13.80 -10.63
CA LEU A 687 23.74 -15.10 -10.04
C LEU A 687 23.95 -16.18 -11.09
N SER A 688 23.23 -16.09 -12.23
CA SER A 688 23.49 -16.93 -13.40
C SER A 688 24.94 -16.78 -13.86
N LEU A 689 25.45 -15.55 -13.98
CA LEU A 689 26.86 -15.29 -14.31
C LEU A 689 27.82 -15.87 -13.26
N GLN A 690 27.56 -15.67 -11.96
CA GLN A 690 28.43 -16.19 -10.89
C GLN A 690 28.57 -17.72 -10.93
N SER A 691 27.51 -18.46 -11.29
CA SER A 691 27.56 -19.93 -11.39
C SER A 691 28.59 -20.49 -12.40
N PHE A 692 29.02 -19.66 -13.36
CA PHE A 692 30.06 -19.99 -14.34
C PHE A 692 31.46 -19.42 -14.00
N ALA A 693 31.59 -18.56 -12.99
CA ALA A 693 32.86 -17.94 -12.65
C ALA A 693 33.89 -18.97 -12.12
N GLY A 694 35.16 -18.81 -12.51
CA GLY A 694 36.21 -19.82 -12.34
C GLY A 694 36.47 -20.23 -10.89
N ASP A 695 36.41 -19.27 -9.97
CA ASP A 695 36.91 -19.40 -8.60
C ASP A 695 35.99 -20.23 -7.67
N TYR A 696 34.77 -20.56 -8.10
CA TYR A 696 33.82 -21.33 -7.30
C TYR A 696 33.99 -22.86 -7.44
N SER A 697 33.92 -23.54 -6.30
CA SER A 697 33.85 -25.00 -6.22
C SER A 697 32.57 -25.57 -6.86
N LEU A 698 32.61 -26.86 -7.20
CA LEU A 698 31.48 -27.59 -7.78
C LEU A 698 30.22 -27.50 -6.90
N SER A 699 30.38 -27.58 -5.58
CA SER A 699 29.27 -27.44 -4.61
C SER A 699 28.66 -26.04 -4.66
N GLN A 700 29.48 -24.98 -4.65
CA GLN A 700 28.99 -23.59 -4.76
C GLN A 700 28.20 -23.36 -6.06
N ARG A 701 28.68 -23.89 -7.19
CA ARG A 701 27.97 -23.83 -8.49
C ARG A 701 26.61 -24.53 -8.43
N CYS A 702 26.56 -25.75 -7.90
CA CYS A 702 25.30 -26.47 -7.71
C CYS A 702 24.32 -25.76 -6.77
N ILE A 703 24.81 -25.07 -5.73
CA ILE A 703 23.99 -24.26 -4.81
C ILE A 703 23.41 -23.03 -5.50
N MET A 704 24.20 -22.31 -6.30
CA MET A 704 23.71 -21.17 -7.09
C MET A 704 22.63 -21.57 -8.10
N LEU A 705 22.84 -22.68 -8.83
CA LEU A 705 21.85 -23.23 -9.76
C LEU A 705 20.57 -23.66 -9.03
N SER A 706 20.70 -24.35 -7.89
CA SER A 706 19.56 -24.76 -7.05
C SER A 706 18.78 -23.54 -6.52
N ALA A 707 19.48 -22.47 -6.13
CA ALA A 707 18.86 -21.22 -5.68
C ALA A 707 18.05 -20.56 -6.80
N LEU A 708 18.57 -20.52 -8.04
CA LEU A 708 17.85 -20.00 -9.21
C LEU A 708 16.56 -20.80 -9.47
N GLY A 709 16.65 -22.13 -9.49
CA GLY A 709 15.50 -23.02 -9.71
C GLY A 709 14.40 -22.85 -8.66
N LEU A 710 14.77 -22.87 -7.38
CA LEU A 710 13.83 -22.72 -6.26
C LEU A 710 13.25 -21.29 -6.19
N ALA A 711 14.05 -20.24 -6.41
CA ALA A 711 13.55 -18.86 -6.44
C ALA A 711 12.58 -18.61 -7.61
N GLY A 712 12.80 -19.24 -8.77
CA GLY A 712 11.86 -19.18 -9.88
C GLY A 712 10.53 -19.86 -9.54
N ARG A 713 10.55 -21.07 -8.96
CA ARG A 713 9.34 -21.75 -8.45
C ARG A 713 8.60 -20.90 -7.41
N GLU A 714 9.33 -20.24 -6.52
CA GLU A 714 8.77 -19.32 -5.54
C GLU A 714 8.09 -18.10 -6.22
N THR A 715 8.70 -17.55 -7.26
CA THR A 715 8.19 -16.43 -8.09
C THR A 715 6.95 -16.83 -8.91
N ALA A 716 6.86 -18.09 -9.32
CA ALA A 716 5.69 -18.66 -9.98
C ALA A 716 4.50 -18.90 -9.02
N GLY A 717 4.69 -18.72 -7.70
CA GLY A 717 3.66 -18.95 -6.70
C GLY A 717 3.50 -20.41 -6.27
N LEU A 718 4.46 -21.28 -6.58
CA LEU A 718 4.40 -22.72 -6.25
C LEU A 718 4.77 -23.04 -4.78
N ARG A 719 4.89 -22.02 -3.92
CA ARG A 719 5.23 -22.12 -2.48
C ARG A 719 4.47 -23.23 -1.74
N ASP A 720 3.16 -23.35 -1.98
CA ASP A 720 2.29 -24.30 -1.26
C ASP A 720 2.52 -25.77 -1.67
N GLN A 721 3.14 -26.02 -2.83
CA GLN A 721 3.57 -27.37 -3.26
C GLN A 721 4.98 -27.71 -2.75
N ASP A 722 5.75 -26.68 -2.42
CA ASP A 722 7.16 -26.74 -2.06
C ASP A 722 7.38 -26.51 -0.55
N ILE A 723 6.37 -26.73 0.31
CA ILE A 723 6.43 -26.45 1.77
C ILE A 723 7.57 -27.22 2.46
N GLU A 724 7.84 -28.47 2.04
CA GLU A 724 8.96 -29.28 2.54
C GLU A 724 10.33 -28.86 1.96
N LEU A 725 10.32 -28.13 0.84
CA LEU A 725 11.51 -27.63 0.15
C LEU A 725 11.88 -26.19 0.57
N ASN A 726 10.91 -25.47 1.10
CA ASN A 726 11.00 -24.09 1.54
C ASN A 726 10.46 -23.94 2.98
N PRO A 727 11.00 -24.71 3.95
CA PRO A 727 10.48 -24.70 5.31
C PRO A 727 10.64 -23.32 5.94
N ALA A 728 9.59 -22.87 6.63
CA ALA A 728 9.83 -22.00 7.78
C ALA A 728 10.65 -22.81 8.79
N LEU A 729 11.81 -22.28 9.19
CA LEU A 729 12.82 -22.87 10.10
C LEU A 729 12.24 -24.00 10.98
N PRO A 730 12.63 -25.27 10.76
CA PRO A 730 11.99 -26.40 11.43
C PRO A 730 12.24 -26.40 12.94
N ALA A 731 11.24 -26.84 13.70
CA ALA A 731 11.47 -27.36 15.04
C ALA A 731 12.11 -28.75 14.93
N ASN A 732 13.21 -28.98 15.66
CA ASN A 732 13.99 -30.21 15.61
C ASN A 732 13.26 -31.42 16.25
N ASP A 733 12.33 -32.04 15.52
CA ASP A 733 11.61 -33.25 15.93
C ASP A 733 12.06 -34.52 15.15
N SER A 734 13.39 -34.72 15.02
CA SER A 734 13.94 -36.03 14.61
C SER A 734 14.94 -36.55 15.65
N PHE A 735 14.62 -37.70 16.24
CA PHE A 735 15.35 -38.22 17.41
C PHE A 735 16.76 -38.73 17.02
N PRO A 736 17.85 -38.28 17.69
CA PRO A 736 19.22 -38.54 17.23
C PRO A 736 19.65 -40.01 17.11
N SER A 737 18.97 -40.94 17.78
CA SER A 737 19.39 -42.35 17.86
C SER A 737 19.29 -43.17 16.55
N LYS A 738 19.02 -42.51 15.42
CA LYS A 738 18.99 -43.11 14.07
C LYS A 738 19.92 -42.42 13.06
N ARG A 739 20.64 -41.36 13.45
CA ARG A 739 21.63 -40.69 12.60
C ARG A 739 23.03 -40.91 13.15
N LEU A 740 24.00 -41.09 12.26
CA LEU A 740 25.41 -40.98 12.61
C LEU A 740 25.71 -39.52 12.99
N THR A 741 26.71 -39.30 13.86
CA THR A 741 27.22 -37.94 14.18
C THR A 741 27.56 -37.19 12.90
N GLY A 742 27.29 -35.87 12.81
CA GLY A 742 27.32 -35.07 11.58
C GLY A 742 28.46 -35.41 10.60
N ARG A 743 29.71 -35.40 11.09
CA ARG A 743 30.91 -35.81 10.32
C ARG A 743 30.81 -37.20 9.66
N LEU A 744 30.31 -38.21 10.38
CA LEU A 744 30.11 -39.56 9.83
C LEU A 744 28.91 -39.62 8.89
N HIS A 745 27.85 -38.83 9.12
CA HIS A 745 26.72 -38.78 8.20
C HIS A 745 27.13 -38.17 6.84
N ALA A 746 27.85 -37.04 6.87
CA ALA A 746 28.35 -36.36 5.68
C ALA A 746 29.35 -37.20 4.85
N ILE A 747 30.13 -38.07 5.50
CA ILE A 747 31.07 -39.00 4.81
C ILE A 747 30.33 -40.06 3.97
N TYR A 748 29.10 -40.44 4.36
CA TYR A 748 28.31 -41.48 3.68
C TYR A 748 27.14 -40.93 2.86
N ASP A 749 27.03 -39.62 2.68
CA ASP A 749 25.91 -38.95 2.00
C ASP A 749 26.37 -38.26 0.69
N PRO A 750 26.24 -38.92 -0.49
CA PRO A 750 26.92 -38.50 -1.71
C PRO A 750 26.32 -37.26 -2.42
N LYS A 751 25.37 -36.54 -1.81
CA LYS A 751 24.71 -35.36 -2.42
C LYS A 751 24.54 -34.24 -1.38
N SER A 752 25.03 -33.04 -1.65
CA SER A 752 24.83 -31.86 -0.77
C SER A 752 23.34 -31.56 -0.58
N PRO A 753 22.88 -31.20 0.64
CA PRO A 753 21.45 -31.03 0.97
C PRO A 753 20.64 -30.10 0.02
N PRO A 754 21.13 -28.92 -0.41
CA PRO A 754 20.43 -28.09 -1.40
C PRO A 754 20.19 -28.79 -2.75
N VAL A 755 21.13 -29.62 -3.23
CA VAL A 755 20.95 -30.40 -4.45
C VAL A 755 19.84 -31.44 -4.27
N LYS A 756 19.68 -31.99 -3.07
CA LYS A 756 18.57 -32.91 -2.75
C LYS A 756 17.20 -32.23 -2.86
N ARG A 757 17.09 -30.94 -2.55
CA ARG A 757 15.83 -30.19 -2.72
C ARG A 757 15.47 -29.99 -4.18
N LEU A 758 16.46 -29.62 -5.01
CA LEU A 758 16.25 -29.52 -6.46
C LEU A 758 15.91 -30.89 -7.06
N GLU A 759 16.59 -31.95 -6.62
CA GLU A 759 16.29 -33.33 -7.03
C GLU A 759 14.86 -33.73 -6.63
N ALA A 760 14.46 -33.53 -5.36
CA ALA A 760 13.12 -33.83 -4.88
C ALA A 760 12.03 -33.05 -5.64
N ALA A 761 12.26 -31.76 -5.94
CA ALA A 761 11.39 -30.96 -6.81
C ALA A 761 11.28 -31.56 -8.22
N SER A 762 12.41 -32.02 -8.80
CA SER A 762 12.43 -32.66 -10.12
C SER A 762 11.69 -34.00 -10.12
N SER A 763 11.90 -34.86 -9.12
CA SER A 763 11.19 -36.15 -8.98
C SER A 763 9.69 -35.97 -8.74
N LEU A 764 9.28 -34.93 -8.00
CA LEU A 764 7.88 -34.59 -7.80
C LEU A 764 7.21 -34.21 -9.13
N VAL A 765 7.84 -33.32 -9.91
CA VAL A 765 7.35 -32.91 -11.23
C VAL A 765 7.35 -34.09 -12.21
N GLU A 766 8.41 -34.89 -12.26
CA GLU A 766 8.50 -36.09 -13.07
C GLU A 766 7.35 -37.08 -12.79
N HIS A 767 7.08 -37.36 -11.53
CA HIS A 767 5.97 -38.21 -11.14
C HIS A 767 4.60 -37.60 -11.51
N GLN A 768 4.45 -36.27 -11.43
CA GLN A 768 3.24 -35.58 -11.90
C GLN A 768 3.04 -35.72 -13.42
N LEU A 769 4.11 -35.63 -14.22
CA LEU A 769 4.09 -35.77 -15.68
C LEU A 769 3.82 -37.22 -16.14
N ILE A 770 4.46 -38.20 -15.50
CA ILE A 770 4.38 -39.62 -15.90
C ILE A 770 3.06 -40.27 -15.48
N LYS A 771 2.53 -39.96 -14.28
CA LYS A 771 1.33 -40.60 -13.73
C LYS A 771 0.10 -40.58 -14.65
N PRO A 772 -0.32 -39.47 -15.29
CA PRO A 772 -1.47 -39.48 -16.20
C PRO A 772 -1.23 -40.32 -17.46
N LEU A 773 0.00 -40.34 -17.98
CA LEU A 773 0.38 -41.15 -19.15
C LEU A 773 0.33 -42.65 -18.82
N ALA A 774 0.85 -43.04 -17.66
CA ALA A 774 0.78 -44.42 -17.19
C ALA A 774 -0.67 -44.90 -16.98
N LEU A 775 -1.56 -44.04 -16.44
CA LEU A 775 -2.98 -44.35 -16.28
C LEU A 775 -3.69 -44.49 -17.65
N SER A 776 -3.45 -43.56 -18.58
CA SER A 776 -3.99 -43.61 -19.95
C SER A 776 -3.53 -44.87 -20.70
N ALA A 777 -2.25 -45.24 -20.58
CA ALA A 777 -1.70 -46.46 -21.18
C ALA A 777 -2.28 -47.73 -20.54
N ALA A 778 -2.48 -47.77 -19.22
CA ALA A 778 -3.10 -48.89 -18.53
C ALA A 778 -4.60 -49.05 -18.90
N ASP A 779 -5.34 -47.95 -19.06
CA ASP A 779 -6.72 -47.98 -19.55
C ASP A 779 -6.78 -48.46 -21.02
N LYS A 780 -5.85 -48.03 -21.89
CA LYS A 780 -5.74 -48.52 -23.27
C LYS A 780 -5.29 -49.98 -23.37
N ALA A 781 -4.49 -50.49 -22.44
CA ALA A 781 -4.05 -51.89 -22.41
C ALA A 781 -5.09 -52.84 -21.78
N THR A 782 -6.11 -52.30 -21.09
CA THR A 782 -7.18 -53.07 -20.45
C THR A 782 -8.57 -52.84 -21.06
N SER A 783 -8.65 -52.14 -22.19
CA SER A 783 -9.90 -51.90 -22.95
C SER A 783 -10.62 -53.20 -23.29
N ASP A 784 -9.83 -54.20 -23.69
CA ASP A 784 -10.31 -55.47 -24.26
C ASP A 784 -10.93 -56.39 -23.19
N LEU A 785 -10.60 -56.12 -21.93
CA LEU A 785 -10.99 -56.91 -20.75
C LEU A 785 -12.18 -56.31 -19.99
N ASN A 786 -12.61 -55.08 -20.30
CA ASN A 786 -13.61 -54.34 -19.51
C ASN A 786 -14.65 -53.60 -20.37
N ALA A 787 -15.52 -54.35 -21.04
CA ALA A 787 -16.66 -53.80 -21.80
C ALA A 787 -17.73 -53.07 -20.94
N VAL A 788 -17.62 -53.10 -19.61
CA VAL A 788 -18.57 -52.45 -18.66
C VAL A 788 -17.84 -51.56 -17.64
N LYS A 789 -16.91 -50.70 -18.10
CA LYS A 789 -16.52 -49.51 -17.34
C LYS A 789 -17.60 -48.44 -17.53
N VAL A 790 -18.57 -48.41 -16.62
CA VAL A 790 -19.45 -47.23 -16.43
C VAL A 790 -18.54 -46.02 -16.24
N ARG A 791 -18.76 -44.95 -17.02
CA ARG A 791 -18.04 -43.67 -16.84
C ARG A 791 -18.42 -43.06 -15.50
N THR A 792 -17.72 -43.46 -14.44
CA THR A 792 -17.85 -42.84 -13.13
C THR A 792 -17.34 -41.40 -13.22
N PHE A 793 -18.26 -40.45 -13.05
CA PHE A 793 -17.99 -39.00 -13.11
C PHE A 793 -17.02 -38.51 -12.00
N SER A 794 -16.51 -39.39 -11.15
CA SER A 794 -15.52 -39.11 -10.11
C SER A 794 -14.12 -38.77 -10.64
N SER A 795 -13.78 -39.08 -11.90
CA SER A 795 -12.45 -38.73 -12.46
C SER A 795 -12.24 -37.23 -12.68
N ARG A 796 -13.32 -36.42 -12.71
CA ARG A 796 -13.24 -34.95 -12.72
C ARG A 796 -13.27 -34.32 -11.32
N LEU A 797 -13.26 -35.12 -10.26
CA LEU A 797 -13.46 -34.65 -8.89
C LEU A 797 -12.53 -35.34 -7.88
N THR A 798 -11.22 -35.24 -8.10
CA THR A 798 -10.28 -35.30 -6.96
C THR A 798 -10.50 -34.07 -6.09
N SER A 799 -10.67 -34.30 -4.78
CA SER A 799 -11.00 -33.28 -3.77
C SER A 799 -9.96 -32.16 -3.68
N ASP A 800 -8.70 -32.41 -4.05
CA ASP A 800 -7.58 -31.46 -4.04
C ASP A 800 -7.76 -30.22 -4.93
N ASN A 801 -8.69 -30.25 -5.89
CA ASN A 801 -8.95 -29.11 -6.77
C ASN A 801 -10.14 -28.24 -6.33
N ARG A 802 -10.85 -28.60 -5.24
CA ARG A 802 -11.99 -27.81 -4.72
C ARG A 802 -11.60 -26.68 -3.76
N THR A 803 -10.36 -26.68 -3.26
CA THR A 803 -9.91 -25.80 -2.15
C THR A 803 -8.74 -24.87 -2.52
N LYS A 804 -8.12 -25.05 -3.69
CA LYS A 804 -7.00 -24.19 -4.11
C LYS A 804 -7.49 -22.78 -4.41
N ARG A 805 -6.89 -21.78 -3.75
CA ARG A 805 -6.98 -20.37 -4.15
C ARG A 805 -6.59 -20.26 -5.62
N LYS A 806 -7.18 -19.31 -6.38
CA LYS A 806 -6.66 -18.97 -7.72
C LYS A 806 -5.15 -18.74 -7.59
N PRO A 807 -4.29 -19.42 -8.38
CA PRO A 807 -2.85 -19.26 -8.25
C PRO A 807 -2.49 -17.78 -8.43
N ALA A 808 -1.50 -17.32 -7.67
CA ALA A 808 -0.96 -15.97 -7.86
C ALA A 808 -0.58 -15.79 -9.34
N PRO A 809 -0.78 -14.60 -9.94
CA PRO A 809 -0.44 -14.39 -11.34
C PRO A 809 1.04 -14.71 -11.53
N ASN A 810 1.35 -15.70 -12.38
CA ASN A 810 2.69 -16.24 -12.53
C ASN A 810 3.66 -15.11 -12.95
N GLN A 811 4.46 -14.63 -12.00
CA GLN A 811 5.39 -13.53 -12.27
C GLN A 811 6.61 -14.03 -13.04
N LEU A 812 6.99 -15.30 -12.85
CA LEU A 812 8.09 -15.93 -13.56
C LEU A 812 7.80 -15.98 -15.07
N ALA A 813 6.56 -16.29 -15.49
CA ALA A 813 6.15 -16.29 -16.90
C ALA A 813 6.47 -14.99 -17.67
N LYS A 814 6.59 -13.85 -16.97
CA LYS A 814 6.94 -12.54 -17.56
C LYS A 814 8.44 -12.28 -17.69
N VAL A 815 9.27 -12.94 -16.88
CA VAL A 815 10.70 -12.67 -16.74
C VAL A 815 11.59 -13.88 -17.01
N PHE A 816 11.03 -15.07 -17.18
CA PHE A 816 11.78 -16.32 -17.33
C PHE A 816 12.79 -16.27 -18.48
N ALA A 817 12.35 -15.91 -19.69
CA ALA A 817 13.20 -15.83 -20.87
C ALA A 817 14.41 -14.91 -20.64
N THR A 818 14.15 -13.67 -20.20
CA THR A 818 15.15 -12.60 -20.12
C THR A 818 16.00 -12.62 -18.85
N ALA A 819 15.45 -13.00 -17.71
CA ALA A 819 16.14 -12.94 -16.41
C ALA A 819 16.78 -14.27 -15.97
N PHE A 820 16.33 -15.41 -16.51
CA PHE A 820 16.84 -16.74 -16.13
C PHE A 820 17.36 -17.55 -17.33
N PHE A 821 16.52 -17.81 -18.32
CA PHE A 821 16.81 -18.77 -19.39
C PHE A 821 17.99 -18.34 -20.28
N TYR A 822 17.88 -17.19 -20.95
CA TYR A 822 18.96 -16.72 -21.83
C TYR A 822 20.25 -16.40 -21.06
N PRO A 823 20.25 -15.81 -19.85
CA PRO A 823 21.46 -15.67 -19.04
C PRO A 823 22.17 -17.00 -18.72
N LEU A 824 21.43 -18.06 -18.39
CA LEU A 824 22.00 -19.39 -18.14
C LEU A 824 22.52 -20.06 -19.41
N VAL A 825 21.69 -20.13 -20.46
CA VAL A 825 22.02 -20.85 -21.69
C VAL A 825 23.16 -20.18 -22.46
N SER A 826 23.16 -18.84 -22.56
CA SER A 826 24.24 -18.12 -23.26
C SER A 826 25.59 -18.24 -22.55
N ARG A 827 25.62 -18.29 -21.21
CA ARG A 827 26.85 -18.50 -20.45
C ARG A 827 27.36 -19.94 -20.53
N TYR A 828 26.47 -20.93 -20.48
CA TYR A 828 26.82 -22.33 -20.76
C TYR A 828 27.44 -22.49 -22.15
N GLN A 829 26.83 -21.89 -23.19
CA GLN A 829 27.37 -21.91 -24.55
C GLN A 829 28.74 -21.23 -24.66
N GLN A 830 28.94 -20.09 -23.99
CA GLN A 830 30.22 -19.38 -23.97
C GLN A 830 31.33 -20.18 -23.25
N GLU A 831 31.01 -20.79 -22.10
CA GLU A 831 31.98 -21.62 -21.37
C GLU A 831 32.35 -22.87 -22.17
N LEU A 832 31.37 -23.53 -22.81
CA LEU A 832 31.61 -24.68 -23.68
C LEU A 832 32.41 -24.30 -24.94
N ALA A 833 32.20 -23.11 -25.50
CA ALA A 833 32.99 -22.60 -26.62
C ALA A 833 34.43 -22.22 -26.21
N ALA A 834 34.64 -21.76 -24.98
CA ALA A 834 35.95 -21.37 -24.46
C ALA A 834 36.81 -22.57 -24.02
N TYR A 835 36.22 -23.57 -23.38
CA TYR A 835 36.94 -24.67 -22.73
C TYR A 835 36.63 -26.07 -23.30
N GLY A 836 35.59 -26.22 -24.13
CA GLY A 836 35.20 -27.51 -24.70
C GLY A 836 34.94 -28.57 -23.62
N GLN A 837 35.49 -29.77 -23.81
CA GLN A 837 35.43 -30.85 -22.81
C GLN A 837 36.23 -30.56 -21.53
N GLY A 838 37.00 -29.46 -21.49
CA GLY A 838 37.63 -28.95 -20.27
C GLY A 838 36.71 -28.09 -19.39
N SER A 839 35.51 -27.74 -19.85
CA SER A 839 34.51 -27.08 -18.99
C SER A 839 34.06 -28.03 -17.88
N VAL A 840 33.87 -27.49 -16.67
CA VAL A 840 33.24 -28.21 -15.54
C VAL A 840 31.84 -28.71 -15.94
N PHE A 841 31.05 -27.90 -16.64
CA PHE A 841 29.69 -28.25 -17.06
C PHE A 841 29.64 -29.27 -18.20
N ALA A 842 30.77 -29.62 -18.82
CA ALA A 842 30.90 -30.68 -19.82
C ALA A 842 31.59 -31.95 -19.29
N SER A 843 32.51 -31.80 -18.34
CA SER A 843 33.32 -32.89 -17.77
C SER A 843 32.75 -33.50 -16.48
N THR A 844 31.85 -32.78 -15.79
CA THR A 844 31.32 -33.17 -14.47
C THR A 844 29.82 -33.42 -14.55
N PRO A 845 29.37 -34.70 -14.66
CA PRO A 845 27.97 -35.03 -14.92
C PRO A 845 26.96 -34.43 -13.94
N PHE A 846 27.26 -34.42 -12.64
CA PHE A 846 26.32 -33.90 -11.64
C PHE A 846 26.07 -32.39 -11.75
N VAL A 847 27.06 -31.61 -12.21
CA VAL A 847 26.89 -30.16 -12.45
C VAL A 847 26.00 -29.95 -13.67
N GLN A 848 26.23 -30.71 -14.74
CA GLN A 848 25.43 -30.68 -15.96
C GLN A 848 23.98 -31.11 -15.70
N VAL A 849 23.76 -32.16 -14.90
CA VAL A 849 22.43 -32.60 -14.42
C VAL A 849 21.75 -31.51 -13.59
N THR A 850 22.48 -30.86 -12.66
CA THR A 850 21.93 -29.76 -11.85
C THR A 850 21.49 -28.59 -12.73
N PHE A 851 22.30 -28.22 -13.74
CA PHE A 851 21.99 -27.17 -14.71
C PHE A 851 20.75 -27.50 -15.55
N LEU A 852 20.66 -28.71 -16.11
CA LEU A 852 19.49 -29.14 -16.90
C LEU A 852 18.21 -29.19 -16.05
N LYS A 853 18.26 -29.79 -14.85
CA LYS A 853 17.11 -29.85 -13.93
C LYS A 853 16.69 -28.45 -13.48
N THR A 854 17.63 -27.51 -13.34
CA THR A 854 17.31 -26.09 -13.06
C THR A 854 16.52 -25.46 -14.21
N LEU A 855 16.98 -25.60 -15.46
CA LEU A 855 16.27 -25.06 -16.63
C LEU A 855 14.88 -25.70 -16.81
N ALA A 856 14.78 -27.02 -16.68
CA ALA A 856 13.50 -27.74 -16.78
C ALA A 856 12.51 -27.33 -15.68
N LEU A 857 12.96 -27.21 -14.42
CA LEU A 857 12.11 -26.76 -13.31
C LEU A 857 11.67 -25.30 -13.45
N LEU A 858 12.51 -24.42 -14.02
CA LEU A 858 12.15 -23.04 -14.31
C LEU A 858 11.11 -22.96 -15.45
N LEU A 859 11.29 -23.73 -16.52
CA LEU A 859 10.33 -23.83 -17.61
C LEU A 859 8.99 -24.40 -17.12
N HIS A 860 9.00 -25.48 -16.32
CA HIS A 860 7.81 -26.00 -15.64
C HIS A 860 7.11 -24.94 -14.78
N ALA A 861 7.89 -24.16 -14.02
CA ALA A 861 7.36 -23.11 -13.17
C ALA A 861 6.80 -21.92 -13.97
N SER A 862 7.35 -21.59 -15.13
CA SER A 862 6.85 -20.50 -15.97
C SER A 862 5.60 -20.89 -16.77
N GLY A 863 5.46 -22.17 -17.15
CA GLY A 863 4.27 -22.75 -17.74
C GLY A 863 3.91 -22.21 -19.14
N PRO A 864 2.74 -22.57 -19.69
CA PRO A 864 2.38 -22.27 -21.09
C PRO A 864 2.10 -20.78 -21.36
N THR A 865 1.95 -19.96 -20.31
CA THR A 865 1.74 -18.50 -20.42
C THR A 865 3.05 -17.70 -20.48
N THR A 866 4.18 -18.38 -20.63
CA THR A 866 5.53 -17.81 -20.77
C THR A 866 5.62 -16.84 -21.96
N LEU A 867 6.09 -15.61 -21.71
CA LEU A 867 6.47 -14.69 -22.78
C LEU A 867 7.66 -15.28 -23.56
N GLN A 868 7.61 -15.22 -24.89
CA GLN A 868 8.62 -15.80 -25.79
C GLN A 868 8.76 -17.34 -25.70
N LEU A 869 7.71 -18.06 -25.29
CA LEU A 869 7.73 -19.53 -25.23
C LEU A 869 8.26 -20.19 -26.52
N PRO A 870 7.90 -19.79 -27.76
CA PRO A 870 8.42 -20.46 -28.96
C PRO A 870 9.93 -20.33 -29.14
N GLU A 871 10.49 -19.15 -28.87
CA GLU A 871 11.93 -18.86 -28.96
C GLU A 871 12.70 -19.68 -27.90
N VAL A 872 12.18 -19.71 -26.67
CA VAL A 872 12.73 -20.49 -25.56
C VAL A 872 12.64 -22.00 -25.84
N THR A 873 11.53 -22.47 -26.39
CA THR A 873 11.32 -23.87 -26.78
C THR A 873 12.36 -24.30 -27.81
N THR A 874 12.53 -23.56 -28.91
CA THR A 874 13.53 -23.87 -29.94
C THR A 874 14.95 -23.90 -29.35
N ALA A 875 15.34 -22.86 -28.60
CA ALA A 875 16.67 -22.77 -28.00
C ALA A 875 16.95 -23.87 -26.95
N PHE A 876 15.95 -24.27 -26.15
CA PHE A 876 16.11 -25.34 -25.17
C PHE A 876 16.18 -26.70 -25.85
N TRP A 877 15.39 -26.90 -26.91
CA TRP A 877 15.40 -28.15 -27.68
C TRP A 877 16.74 -28.37 -28.39
N GLU A 878 17.31 -27.34 -28.99
CA GLU A 878 18.65 -27.38 -29.59
C GLU A 878 19.74 -27.72 -28.57
N LEU A 879 19.67 -27.12 -27.37
CA LEU A 879 20.57 -27.46 -26.27
C LEU A 879 20.45 -28.94 -25.87
N LEU A 880 19.22 -29.46 -25.71
CA LEU A 880 18.99 -30.85 -25.32
C LEU A 880 19.45 -31.85 -26.39
N LEU A 881 19.20 -31.56 -27.68
CA LEU A 881 19.68 -32.37 -28.79
C LEU A 881 21.21 -32.33 -28.93
N ALA A 882 21.86 -31.21 -28.63
CA ALA A 882 23.33 -31.13 -28.62
C ALA A 882 23.97 -32.09 -27.58
N LEU A 883 23.27 -32.38 -26.48
CA LEU A 883 23.76 -33.27 -25.42
C LEU A 883 23.55 -34.76 -25.68
N ARG A 884 22.85 -35.15 -26.76
CA ARG A 884 22.48 -36.54 -27.06
C ARG A 884 23.65 -37.54 -27.00
N VAL A 885 24.86 -37.12 -27.38
CA VAL A 885 26.06 -37.97 -27.36
C VAL A 885 26.54 -38.22 -25.92
N GLN A 886 26.64 -37.17 -25.10
CA GLN A 886 27.02 -37.28 -23.68
C GLN A 886 25.95 -38.02 -22.87
N ALA A 887 24.67 -37.75 -23.13
CA ALA A 887 23.54 -38.48 -22.57
C ALA A 887 23.56 -39.98 -22.95
N THR A 888 24.12 -40.35 -24.10
CA THR A 888 24.25 -41.77 -24.49
C THR A 888 25.35 -42.50 -23.69
N SER A 889 26.29 -41.78 -23.08
CA SER A 889 27.39 -42.34 -22.27
C SER A 889 27.16 -42.29 -20.76
N ASP A 890 26.25 -41.47 -20.25
CA ASP A 890 25.99 -41.28 -18.82
C ASP A 890 24.48 -41.32 -18.52
N ILE A 891 24.07 -42.25 -17.66
CA ILE A 891 22.67 -42.53 -17.31
C ILE A 891 22.04 -41.36 -16.54
N SER A 892 22.80 -40.64 -15.72
CA SER A 892 22.30 -39.47 -14.98
C SER A 892 22.05 -38.28 -15.91
N ILE A 893 22.94 -38.05 -16.88
CA ILE A 893 22.72 -37.04 -17.93
C ILE A 893 21.51 -37.44 -18.79
N LEU A 894 21.37 -38.73 -19.13
CA LEU A 894 20.24 -39.25 -19.89
C LEU A 894 18.89 -39.00 -19.20
N GLU A 895 18.81 -39.30 -17.90
CA GLU A 895 17.63 -39.00 -17.07
C GLU A 895 17.28 -37.51 -17.13
N ALA A 896 18.26 -36.62 -16.91
CA ALA A 896 18.05 -35.18 -16.91
C ALA A 896 17.62 -34.64 -18.29
N VAL A 897 18.18 -35.15 -19.38
CA VAL A 897 17.78 -34.77 -20.76
C VAL A 897 16.36 -35.25 -21.08
N LEU A 898 16.01 -36.48 -20.74
CA LEU A 898 14.66 -37.02 -20.98
C LEU A 898 13.60 -36.31 -20.13
N PHE A 899 13.89 -36.01 -18.85
CA PHE A 899 13.03 -35.19 -18.00
C PHE A 899 12.82 -33.77 -18.57
N SER A 900 13.89 -33.16 -19.07
CA SER A 900 13.83 -31.84 -19.70
C SER A 900 13.01 -31.84 -21.00
N LEU A 901 13.19 -32.85 -21.85
CA LEU A 901 12.40 -33.03 -23.08
C LEU A 901 10.92 -33.30 -22.77
N LEU A 902 10.61 -34.15 -21.78
CA LEU A 902 9.23 -34.40 -21.36
C LEU A 902 8.54 -33.13 -20.85
N THR A 903 9.27 -32.34 -20.05
CA THR A 903 8.80 -31.05 -19.52
C THR A 903 8.57 -30.03 -20.63
N LEU A 904 9.50 -29.93 -21.59
CA LEU A 904 9.37 -29.06 -22.77
C LEU A 904 8.14 -29.45 -23.59
N LEU A 905 7.96 -30.73 -23.90
CA LEU A 905 6.81 -31.20 -24.66
C LEU A 905 5.50 -30.90 -23.92
N GLU A 906 5.38 -31.24 -22.64
CA GLU A 906 4.12 -31.06 -21.89
C GLU A 906 3.61 -29.62 -21.98
N ILE A 907 4.47 -28.66 -21.65
CA ILE A 907 4.10 -27.23 -21.59
C ILE A 907 3.71 -26.68 -22.97
N ASN A 908 4.37 -27.13 -24.03
CA ASN A 908 4.02 -26.74 -25.40
C ASN A 908 2.77 -27.48 -25.92
N THR A 909 2.35 -28.58 -25.30
CA THR A 909 1.10 -29.30 -25.63
C THR A 909 -0.11 -28.85 -24.81
N GLU A 910 0.11 -28.23 -23.64
CA GLU A 910 -0.96 -27.70 -22.81
C GLU A 910 -1.81 -26.67 -23.57
N TYR A 911 -3.11 -26.61 -23.27
CA TYR A 911 -4.11 -25.79 -23.98
C TYR A 911 -4.21 -26.00 -25.51
N GLY A 912 -3.68 -27.10 -26.05
CA GLY A 912 -3.84 -27.46 -27.47
C GLY A 912 -2.68 -27.03 -28.38
N GLY A 913 -1.53 -26.63 -27.82
CA GLY A 913 -0.37 -26.13 -28.57
C GLY A 913 0.32 -27.14 -29.51
N PHE A 914 -0.14 -28.40 -29.58
CA PHE A 914 0.36 -29.45 -30.48
C PHE A 914 0.61 -28.96 -31.93
N GLN A 915 -0.28 -28.14 -32.47
CA GLN A 915 -0.23 -27.64 -33.86
C GLN A 915 0.95 -26.69 -34.10
N HIS A 916 1.24 -25.82 -33.12
CA HIS A 916 2.32 -24.83 -33.19
C HIS A 916 3.67 -25.53 -33.07
N LEU A 917 3.78 -26.47 -32.13
CA LEU A 917 4.99 -27.26 -31.92
C LEU A 917 5.37 -28.09 -33.17
N ALA A 918 4.39 -28.75 -33.79
CA ALA A 918 4.60 -29.54 -35.00
C ALA A 918 4.94 -28.69 -36.24
N SER A 919 4.43 -27.47 -36.34
CA SER A 919 4.67 -26.60 -37.50
C SER A 919 5.98 -25.82 -37.42
N GLU A 920 6.40 -25.37 -36.23
CA GLU A 920 7.62 -24.55 -36.06
C GLU A 920 8.89 -25.37 -35.83
N ASN A 921 8.79 -26.50 -35.11
CA ASN A 921 9.94 -27.34 -34.74
C ASN A 921 9.87 -28.80 -35.30
N PRO A 922 9.46 -29.03 -36.57
CA PRO A 922 9.27 -30.38 -37.11
C PRO A 922 10.57 -31.20 -37.17
N LYS A 923 11.72 -30.55 -37.39
CA LYS A 923 13.02 -31.24 -37.47
C LYS A 923 13.42 -31.78 -36.10
N GLN A 924 13.36 -30.93 -35.08
CA GLN A 924 13.70 -31.25 -33.70
C GLN A 924 12.75 -32.34 -33.16
N LEU A 925 11.45 -32.26 -33.47
CA LEU A 925 10.46 -33.28 -33.11
C LEU A 925 10.79 -34.66 -33.72
N MET A 926 11.10 -34.73 -35.02
CA MET A 926 11.47 -35.98 -35.70
C MET A 926 12.81 -36.55 -35.20
N GLU A 927 13.84 -35.71 -35.05
CA GLU A 927 15.15 -36.13 -34.53
C GLU A 927 15.03 -36.67 -33.09
N THR A 928 14.20 -36.02 -32.26
CA THR A 928 13.91 -36.45 -30.88
C THR A 928 13.21 -37.80 -30.84
N GLN A 929 12.18 -38.01 -31.68
CA GLN A 929 11.50 -39.30 -31.75
C GLN A 929 12.48 -40.41 -32.13
N GLN A 930 13.23 -40.24 -33.22
CA GLN A 930 14.17 -41.26 -33.72
C GLN A 930 15.27 -41.58 -32.69
N TRP A 931 15.83 -40.57 -32.04
CA TRP A 931 16.86 -40.78 -31.02
C TRP A 931 16.30 -41.50 -29.79
N ILE A 932 15.11 -41.16 -29.32
CA ILE A 932 14.53 -41.77 -28.12
C ILE A 932 13.99 -43.18 -28.41
N GLU A 933 13.56 -43.49 -29.63
CA GLU A 933 13.24 -44.88 -30.03
C GLU A 933 14.48 -45.79 -29.84
N LEU A 934 15.66 -45.34 -30.28
CA LEU A 934 16.93 -46.05 -30.04
C LEU A 934 17.31 -46.15 -28.56
N VAL A 935 17.02 -45.13 -27.74
CA VAL A 935 17.24 -45.16 -26.29
C VAL A 935 16.29 -46.14 -25.59
N PHE A 936 15.02 -46.17 -25.98
CA PHE A 936 14.00 -47.05 -25.43
C PHE A 936 14.24 -48.53 -25.78
N GLU A 937 14.69 -48.81 -27.01
CA GLU A 937 15.12 -50.15 -27.41
C GLU A 937 16.37 -50.59 -26.65
N ARG A 938 17.39 -49.74 -26.53
CA ARG A 938 18.63 -50.04 -25.79
C ARG A 938 18.38 -50.33 -24.31
N THR A 939 17.49 -49.57 -23.67
CA THR A 939 17.06 -49.79 -22.28
C THR A 939 16.06 -50.95 -22.11
N GLY A 940 15.79 -51.71 -23.18
CA GLY A 940 14.97 -52.93 -23.14
C GLY A 940 15.60 -54.19 -23.70
N GLY A 941 16.66 -54.09 -24.50
CA GLY A 941 17.30 -55.20 -25.20
C GLY A 941 18.34 -56.00 -24.40
N GLY A 942 18.17 -56.17 -23.08
CA GLY A 942 18.96 -57.10 -22.25
C GLY A 942 20.47 -56.84 -22.07
N GLN A 943 21.09 -55.95 -22.87
CA GLN A 943 22.55 -55.77 -22.96
C GLN A 943 23.20 -54.93 -21.85
N LEU A 944 22.40 -54.38 -20.94
CA LEU A 944 22.86 -53.68 -19.73
C LEU A 944 22.40 -54.38 -18.44
N VAL A 945 21.80 -55.57 -18.53
CA VAL A 945 21.23 -56.27 -17.35
C VAL A 945 22.35 -56.82 -16.46
N VAL A 946 22.78 -55.98 -15.51
CA VAL A 946 23.10 -56.41 -14.16
C VAL A 946 21.82 -56.18 -13.33
N GLU A 947 21.39 -57.20 -12.60
CA GLU A 947 20.06 -57.23 -11.97
C GLU A 947 19.80 -56.03 -11.03
N GLY A 948 18.74 -55.26 -11.30
CA GLY A 948 18.06 -54.46 -10.28
C GLY A 948 18.43 -52.97 -10.15
N SER A 949 18.99 -52.31 -11.18
CA SER A 949 19.18 -50.85 -11.11
C SER A 949 17.82 -50.12 -11.20
N THR A 950 17.51 -49.29 -10.20
CA THR A 950 16.29 -48.45 -10.21
C THR A 950 16.35 -47.34 -11.26
N GLU A 951 17.55 -46.89 -11.59
CA GLU A 951 17.81 -45.76 -12.49
C GLU A 951 17.49 -46.10 -13.95
N GLU A 952 17.84 -47.30 -14.43
CA GLU A 952 17.48 -47.73 -15.80
C GLU A 952 15.97 -47.84 -15.99
N THR A 953 15.23 -48.30 -14.96
CA THR A 953 13.76 -48.35 -15.04
C THR A 953 13.15 -46.96 -15.15
N ARG A 954 13.68 -45.98 -14.40
CA ARG A 954 13.27 -44.56 -14.45
C ARG A 954 13.56 -43.94 -15.81
N VAL A 955 14.77 -44.11 -16.34
CA VAL A 955 15.18 -43.67 -17.68
C VAL A 955 14.28 -44.28 -18.77
N ARG A 956 13.95 -45.57 -18.66
CA ARG A 956 13.04 -46.22 -19.62
C ARG A 956 11.62 -45.66 -19.56
N THR A 957 11.09 -45.42 -18.36
CA THR A 957 9.75 -44.82 -18.19
C THR A 957 9.71 -43.38 -18.74
N LEU A 958 10.76 -42.58 -18.49
CA LEU A 958 10.92 -41.26 -19.09
C LEU A 958 10.96 -41.31 -20.62
N ALA A 959 11.77 -42.21 -21.20
CA ALA A 959 11.86 -42.39 -22.65
C ALA A 959 10.50 -42.79 -23.26
N ALA A 960 9.75 -43.69 -22.61
CA ALA A 960 8.39 -44.05 -23.03
C ALA A 960 7.43 -42.85 -22.99
N GLY A 961 7.50 -42.02 -21.95
CA GLY A 961 6.71 -40.81 -21.81
C GLY A 961 6.97 -39.79 -22.92
N VAL A 962 8.24 -39.54 -23.25
CA VAL A 962 8.61 -38.62 -24.34
C VAL A 962 8.14 -39.16 -25.70
N LEU A 963 8.31 -40.46 -25.98
CA LEU A 963 7.81 -41.07 -27.22
C LEU A 963 6.30 -40.99 -27.37
N MET A 964 5.56 -41.22 -26.28
CA MET A 964 4.11 -41.07 -26.27
C MET A 964 3.71 -39.63 -26.59
N LYS A 965 4.37 -38.63 -25.98
CA LYS A 965 4.12 -37.21 -26.26
C LYS A 965 4.47 -36.80 -27.69
N CYS A 966 5.60 -37.26 -28.24
CA CYS A 966 5.94 -37.03 -29.64
C CYS A 966 4.85 -37.59 -30.57
N ARG A 967 4.36 -38.81 -30.31
CA ARG A 967 3.28 -39.43 -31.09
C ARG A 967 1.96 -38.66 -30.97
N GLU A 968 1.56 -38.24 -29.77
CA GLU A 968 0.37 -37.39 -29.57
C GLU A 968 0.44 -36.09 -30.40
N VAL A 969 1.59 -35.41 -30.45
CA VAL A 969 1.80 -34.22 -31.28
C VAL A 969 1.67 -34.53 -32.78
N ILE A 970 2.27 -35.63 -33.25
CA ILE A 970 2.26 -36.04 -34.66
C ILE A 970 0.85 -36.48 -35.09
N GLU A 971 0.16 -37.28 -34.29
CA GLU A 971 -1.20 -37.76 -34.55
C GLU A 971 -2.21 -36.60 -34.58
N ALA A 972 -2.08 -35.61 -33.68
CA ALA A 972 -2.91 -34.41 -33.68
C ALA A 972 -2.71 -33.59 -34.96
N TYR A 973 -1.46 -33.41 -35.41
CA TYR A 973 -1.14 -32.70 -36.65
C TYR A 973 -1.62 -33.47 -37.91
N GLN A 974 -1.50 -34.80 -37.92
CA GLN A 974 -1.98 -35.64 -39.03
C GLN A 974 -3.51 -35.65 -39.13
N SER A 975 -4.22 -35.82 -38.02
CA SER A 975 -5.70 -35.79 -37.99
C SER A 975 -6.26 -34.48 -38.54
N GLN A 976 -5.61 -33.35 -38.22
CA GLN A 976 -5.95 -32.03 -38.74
C GLN A 976 -5.70 -31.90 -40.24
N LEU A 977 -4.55 -32.39 -40.75
CA LEU A 977 -4.25 -32.41 -42.19
C LEU A 977 -5.25 -33.27 -43.00
N ILE A 978 -5.80 -34.31 -42.40
CA ILE A 978 -6.77 -35.23 -43.01
C ILE A 978 -8.21 -34.70 -42.85
N GLY A 979 -8.43 -33.64 -42.05
CA GLY A 979 -9.73 -32.98 -41.87
C GLY A 979 -10.69 -33.72 -40.94
N VAL A 980 -10.19 -34.59 -40.06
CA VAL A 980 -10.99 -35.32 -39.07
C VAL A 980 -10.90 -34.60 -37.72
N THR A 981 -11.99 -33.91 -37.35
CA THR A 981 -12.19 -33.26 -36.05
C THR A 981 -12.95 -34.16 -35.08
#